data_AF-A0AAV4AML6-F1
#
_entry.id   AF-A0AAV4AML6-F1
#
_cell.length_a   1.000
_cell.length_b   1.000
_cell.length_c   1.000
_cell.angle_alpha   90.00
_cell.angle_beta   90.00
_cell.angle_gamma   90.00
#
_symmetry.space_group_name_H-M   'P 1'
#
loop_
_entity.id
_entity.type
_entity.pdbx_description
1 polymer ?
#
loop_
_entity_poly.entity_id
_entity_poly.type
_entity_poly.pdbx_seq_one_letter_code
_entity_poly.pdbx_strand_id
1 'polypeptide(L)'
;MPRSPGDPILVKAKSDISPARSVKFDLPPRNTSSTSNMSGKSPPAGRAGRSPTRRSSNSADSPRAGGTSGSRKPSSSASPPRSMPGSPGKGSKHISPPARGRKGSRERTGSGSKKSQSPPKSAGSKKGGGQTGGGASTASGKGSKAGSAKAKEDKKKPKTPDMTASGLKIVDWTGQGMTTLPSNLISAKDIGHLILASNNLRSIPPEIKRMKTLEKLDLSKNGIRCSSCNDFSGLPQEMALLTNLTEFSISECNLPHVPPAIFRMTSLRVLDLSRNKVNILLPEIGQLTQLVKLNLQQTNITSLPPELAYCQELQEIYLWGNSVETLPETLPEMPNLRVLALNYRSFCGVVDPYMENLLKKGQIKSEHIPMVVFELPALQVLDLESTKLNTLPEIYNIQLREFYLCKNFLQTIPPSIYSLKYLRVLDMSRNLLSTLPEDIGRLKGLKVLRLSGNSFERVPPTIGHLAHLTELDMSRNRIRRLPPEIKGLTALEVLLLESNCIQSLPEEVCDLTQLHTLDLTDNQIRSLPMAMYRLTRLTEAHSFKKLEKCGLWLYKNPLEQPSPEVWRTERPDNIFEYLKKLLIIKTENLQRQKIQVIGDSQSGKTSLIRALSLRKSMLTYGYSERTRLLQQTMWKTENNVEFVLNDFGGDNTYRLLYKMFLDPKGLVMLVYNAATFCKENFYNSIGQWLDMLAASTPGIVVKIVGTQVDRLQPEEEEEDEDEIKTIASAEQELKILYPASEDSTHNLAEGEEEEEDDLFEVGGNSEDLGVVRNTSTPAVPEPSHSEIVQEMVAQHLNEKETKVRDELQLLKVEIFKMTSAKSGGQGSDVELTDMEEAALKMLRVREQKLTEILEHPIKVLPEVSSVSASDSLQGILPLIDELEHLAIDQTLFPHAQRLIPGHWNRLRAMLKQRKGYYLYWDDIEQTAQLFSIKGEELCECIKYLEDTADVFWFYDYPGLADLVFHKPRVLIDIIASLFRHDIRQFLQYDTNKVFTCKGKLSEEQFQEASDLFLHTGEVSRPLVNCLLFDQGFNNDDLTMLLELLPMMEICYTVPEPDAPDGPFHSRALLVIPWYNRDLDLEPLRDVWPARPAGKERELAVIYTLPFYNPPELLPNISAQIQDFVEERMDWQNHIYASCETEKMLLQQTPEPGGGALLTVMVRGADFAEVQDLMEEMVDLVNTQLNSYPGLYWKLTIPMGGATLKLANKGVAGGRRASRLSRSLSFKN
;
A
#
# COMPACT_ATOMS: atom_id res chain seq x y z
N MET A 1 -44.29 9.39 -37.83
CA MET A 1 -44.80 8.02 -38.13
C MET A 1 -44.70 7.20 -36.85
N PRO A 2 -45.39 6.05 -36.71
CA PRO A 2 -44.91 5.05 -35.74
C PRO A 2 -43.44 4.72 -36.05
N ARG A 3 -42.62 4.49 -35.01
CA ARG A 3 -41.22 4.04 -35.19
C ARG A 3 -41.18 2.59 -35.63
N SER A 4 -40.11 2.20 -36.29
CA SER A 4 -39.81 0.80 -36.61
C SER A 4 -39.33 0.08 -35.35
N PRO A 5 -39.73 -1.17 -35.08
CA PRO A 5 -39.07 -2.00 -34.08
C PRO A 5 -37.62 -2.26 -34.52
N GLY A 6 -36.68 -1.50 -33.96
CA GLY A 6 -35.26 -1.52 -34.36
C GLY A 6 -34.63 -0.13 -34.54
N ASP A 7 -35.41 0.96 -34.65
CA ASP A 7 -34.86 2.32 -34.72
C ASP A 7 -34.25 2.72 -33.35
N PRO A 8 -32.93 2.97 -33.22
CA PRO A 8 -32.33 3.34 -31.95
C PRO A 8 -32.83 4.72 -31.47
N ILE A 9 -33.06 4.86 -30.16
CA ILE A 9 -33.69 6.06 -29.60
C ILE A 9 -32.66 7.16 -29.34
N LEU A 10 -32.87 8.34 -29.96
CA LEU A 10 -32.39 9.62 -29.45
C LEU A 10 -32.92 9.85 -28.03
N VAL A 11 -32.15 9.43 -27.02
CA VAL A 11 -32.41 9.74 -25.60
C VAL A 11 -31.85 11.13 -25.34
N LYS A 12 -32.73 12.13 -25.22
CA LYS A 12 -32.32 13.49 -24.85
C LYS A 12 -32.01 13.60 -23.37
N ALA A 13 -30.77 13.97 -23.02
CA ALA A 13 -30.48 14.47 -21.67
C ALA A 13 -31.13 15.84 -21.43
N LYS A 14 -31.19 16.24 -20.15
CA LYS A 14 -31.86 17.48 -19.72
C LYS A 14 -31.02 18.71 -20.04
N SER A 15 -31.63 19.69 -20.67
CA SER A 15 -31.03 21.01 -20.87
C SER A 15 -30.94 21.84 -19.57
N ASP A 16 -29.91 22.69 -19.50
CA ASP A 16 -29.82 23.88 -18.67
C ASP A 16 -29.98 23.77 -17.13
N ILE A 17 -29.08 23.05 -16.44
CA ILE A 17 -28.64 23.46 -15.08
C ILE A 17 -27.12 23.36 -14.93
N SER A 18 -26.48 24.52 -14.71
CA SER A 18 -25.03 24.69 -14.56
C SER A 18 -24.35 23.80 -13.48
N PRO A 19 -23.12 23.29 -13.70
CA PRO A 19 -22.41 22.37 -12.81
C PRO A 19 -21.79 23.06 -11.57
N ALA A 20 -22.63 23.63 -10.68
CA ALA A 20 -22.15 24.33 -9.48
C ALA A 20 -23.16 24.39 -8.32
N ARG A 21 -23.77 23.26 -7.91
CA ARG A 21 -24.47 23.18 -6.61
C ARG A 21 -24.62 21.76 -6.06
N SER A 22 -24.24 21.59 -4.80
CA SER A 22 -24.64 20.46 -3.97
C SER A 22 -26.16 20.35 -3.92
N VAL A 23 -26.74 19.24 -4.40
CA VAL A 23 -28.19 19.02 -4.33
C VAL A 23 -28.58 18.66 -2.90
N LYS A 24 -28.97 19.67 -2.12
CA LYS A 24 -29.85 19.43 -0.97
C LYS A 24 -31.22 19.07 -1.52
N PHE A 25 -31.53 17.78 -1.56
CA PHE A 25 -32.92 17.35 -1.64
C PHE A 25 -33.63 17.71 -0.33
N ASP A 26 -34.74 18.45 -0.43
CA ASP A 26 -35.57 18.77 0.73
C ASP A 26 -36.25 17.50 1.23
N LEU A 27 -35.98 17.15 2.49
CA LEU A 27 -36.62 16.03 3.17
C LEU A 27 -38.15 16.22 3.18
N PRO A 28 -38.95 15.16 2.93
CA PRO A 28 -40.39 15.25 3.18
C PRO A 28 -40.64 15.65 4.63
N PRO A 29 -41.57 16.58 4.90
CA PRO A 29 -41.67 17.24 6.20
C PRO A 29 -41.98 16.23 7.31
N ARG A 30 -41.07 16.14 8.30
CA ARG A 30 -41.26 15.33 9.52
C ARG A 30 -42.58 15.72 10.19
N ASN A 31 -43.57 14.83 10.12
CA ASN A 31 -44.88 15.00 10.76
C ASN A 31 -44.74 15.08 12.29
N THR A 32 -44.53 16.30 12.77
CA THR A 32 -44.37 16.66 14.18
C THR A 32 -45.63 17.37 14.64
N SER A 33 -46.72 16.60 14.73
CA SER A 33 -48.06 17.08 15.11
C SER A 33 -48.15 17.40 16.62
N SER A 34 -47.47 18.48 17.02
CA SER A 34 -47.57 19.03 18.38
C SER A 34 -48.98 19.56 18.65
N THR A 35 -49.67 18.90 19.57
CA THR A 35 -50.66 19.46 20.52
C THR A 35 -51.38 20.76 20.11
N SER A 36 -52.68 20.66 19.79
CA SER A 36 -53.61 21.78 19.93
C SER A 36 -54.89 21.35 20.66
N ASN A 37 -55.57 22.32 21.27
CA ASN A 37 -56.46 22.12 22.42
C ASN A 37 -57.78 21.39 22.11
N MET A 38 -58.29 20.65 23.10
CA MET A 38 -59.71 20.31 23.17
C MET A 38 -60.58 21.57 23.38
N SER A 39 -61.66 21.69 22.60
CA SER A 39 -62.83 22.50 22.97
C SER A 39 -64.11 21.77 22.53
N GLY A 40 -64.89 21.30 23.51
CA GLY A 40 -65.75 20.13 23.33
C GLY A 40 -67.05 20.27 22.53
N LYS A 41 -67.67 19.11 22.31
CA LYS A 41 -69.13 18.90 22.34
C LYS A 41 -69.45 17.43 22.68
N SER A 42 -70.49 17.26 23.49
CA SER A 42 -71.08 15.98 23.97
C SER A 42 -72.18 15.49 23.00
N PRO A 43 -72.66 14.21 23.02
CA PRO A 43 -73.47 13.62 24.12
C PRO A 43 -73.25 12.07 24.30
N PRO A 44 -74.14 11.27 24.94
CA PRO A 44 -74.35 11.25 26.40
C PRO A 44 -74.39 9.84 27.06
N ALA A 45 -74.22 9.81 28.39
CA ALA A 45 -74.64 8.77 29.36
C ALA A 45 -74.05 7.33 29.28
N GLY A 46 -73.81 6.61 30.38
CA GLY A 46 -73.87 7.00 31.81
C GLY A 46 -73.77 5.83 32.80
N ARG A 47 -73.65 6.14 34.11
CA ARG A 47 -73.52 5.21 35.28
C ARG A 47 -72.22 4.39 35.35
N ALA A 48 -71.65 4.05 36.52
CA ALA A 48 -71.78 4.62 37.89
C ALA A 48 -70.59 4.16 38.77
N GLY A 49 -70.18 4.97 39.75
CA GLY A 49 -69.22 4.54 40.80
C GLY A 49 -68.31 5.67 41.34
N ARG A 50 -68.52 6.11 42.59
CA ARG A 50 -67.60 6.96 43.39
C ARG A 50 -66.94 6.06 44.45
N SER A 51 -65.64 6.11 44.74
CA SER A 51 -64.83 7.21 45.35
C SER A 51 -65.35 7.64 46.73
N PRO A 52 -64.47 7.84 47.74
CA PRO A 52 -63.48 8.94 47.83
C PRO A 52 -62.01 8.45 48.01
N THR A 53 -60.93 9.15 47.62
CA THR A 53 -60.25 10.34 48.21
C THR A 53 -59.94 10.23 49.72
N ARG A 54 -58.81 10.70 50.28
CA ARG A 54 -58.01 11.91 49.97
C ARG A 54 -56.67 11.94 50.79
N ARG A 55 -55.78 12.91 50.48
CA ARG A 55 -54.70 13.51 51.32
C ARG A 55 -53.35 12.77 51.58
N SER A 56 -52.32 13.28 50.88
CA SER A 56 -51.11 13.97 51.43
C SER A 56 -50.42 13.56 52.76
N SER A 57 -49.08 13.52 52.65
CA SER A 57 -48.02 13.99 53.58
C SER A 57 -47.58 13.16 54.81
N ASN A 58 -46.25 12.97 54.86
CA ASN A 58 -45.34 12.88 56.01
C ASN A 58 -45.17 11.57 56.83
N SER A 59 -44.00 10.96 56.62
CA SER A 59 -42.99 10.57 57.64
C SER A 59 -43.19 9.36 58.58
N ALA A 60 -42.03 8.88 59.06
CA ALA A 60 -41.75 8.00 60.20
C ALA A 60 -41.59 6.47 59.95
N ASP A 61 -40.34 6.04 60.11
CA ASP A 61 -39.88 4.99 61.03
C ASP A 61 -40.37 3.52 60.89
N SER A 62 -39.61 2.79 60.07
CA SER A 62 -38.83 1.62 60.56
C SER A 62 -39.63 0.38 61.06
N PRO A 63 -39.09 -0.52 61.92
CA PRO A 63 -38.31 -1.65 61.41
C PRO A 63 -38.69 -3.05 61.93
N ARG A 64 -38.37 -4.09 61.14
CA ARG A 64 -37.92 -5.44 61.58
C ARG A 64 -37.35 -6.20 60.37
N ALA A 65 -36.20 -6.90 60.35
CA ALA A 65 -35.33 -7.56 61.34
C ALA A 65 -35.55 -9.07 61.50
N GLY A 66 -34.41 -9.81 61.55
CA GLY A 66 -34.28 -11.27 61.43
C GLY A 66 -33.35 -11.61 60.25
N GLY A 67 -32.13 -12.15 60.42
CA GLY A 67 -31.45 -12.68 61.62
C GLY A 67 -31.72 -14.18 61.84
N THR A 68 -30.83 -15.01 62.42
CA THR A 68 -29.46 -14.82 62.99
C THR A 68 -28.86 -16.19 63.36
N SER A 69 -27.55 -16.47 63.45
CA SER A 69 -26.31 -15.93 62.82
C SER A 69 -25.06 -16.67 63.37
N GLY A 70 -23.92 -16.68 62.65
CA GLY A 70 -22.58 -16.91 63.25
C GLY A 70 -21.94 -18.32 63.09
N SER A 71 -20.78 -18.63 63.73
CA SER A 71 -19.73 -17.78 64.32
C SER A 71 -18.45 -18.54 64.77
N ARG A 72 -17.29 -17.84 64.83
CA ARG A 72 -16.09 -18.02 65.72
C ARG A 72 -15.10 -19.24 65.58
N LYS A 73 -13.80 -18.88 65.41
CA LYS A 73 -12.49 -19.35 66.00
C LYS A 73 -12.41 -20.71 66.75
N PRO A 74 -11.35 -21.55 66.58
CA PRO A 74 -9.93 -21.34 67.03
C PRO A 74 -8.87 -21.57 65.91
N SER A 75 -7.51 -21.47 65.99
CA SER A 75 -6.43 -21.08 66.95
C SER A 75 -5.53 -22.14 67.65
N SER A 76 -4.18 -21.92 67.65
CA SER A 76 -3.03 -22.75 68.17
C SER A 76 -2.69 -24.03 67.35
N SER A 77 -1.49 -24.65 67.30
CA SER A 77 -0.04 -24.33 67.51
C SER A 77 0.83 -25.60 67.13
N ALA A 78 2.17 -25.77 67.16
CA ALA A 78 3.35 -24.97 67.53
C ALA A 78 4.72 -25.56 67.01
N SER A 79 5.77 -24.72 66.94
CA SER A 79 7.19 -24.98 67.37
C SER A 79 8.27 -25.71 66.49
N PRO A 80 9.61 -25.50 66.76
CA PRO A 80 10.73 -25.70 65.81
C PRO A 80 11.97 -26.53 66.31
N PRO A 81 13.07 -26.66 65.52
CA PRO A 81 14.40 -26.08 65.86
C PRO A 81 15.04 -25.27 64.68
N ARG A 82 15.89 -24.22 64.79
CA ARG A 82 17.21 -23.96 65.45
C ARG A 82 18.46 -24.48 64.68
N SER A 83 19.62 -23.78 64.58
CA SER A 83 19.98 -22.38 64.96
C SER A 83 21.43 -21.91 64.59
N MET A 84 21.57 -20.61 64.24
CA MET A 84 22.71 -19.68 64.54
C MET A 84 24.12 -19.89 63.92
N PRO A 85 25.05 -18.89 63.93
CA PRO A 85 25.10 -17.55 64.59
C PRO A 85 24.72 -16.36 63.62
N GLY A 86 25.08 -15.07 63.76
CA GLY A 86 25.95 -14.32 64.70
C GLY A 86 25.87 -12.76 64.59
N SER A 87 26.80 -12.01 65.22
CA SER A 87 26.95 -10.52 65.20
C SER A 87 28.40 -10.13 65.63
N PRO A 88 28.90 -8.85 65.71
CA PRO A 88 28.31 -7.54 66.13
C PRO A 88 28.41 -6.40 65.06
N GLY A 89 27.75 -5.24 65.10
CA GLY A 89 27.47 -4.25 66.18
C GLY A 89 28.50 -3.09 66.10
N LYS A 90 28.22 -1.78 66.15
CA LYS A 90 27.26 -0.90 66.90
C LYS A 90 26.87 0.31 65.99
N GLY A 91 26.13 1.40 66.31
CA GLY A 91 25.46 2.00 67.49
C GLY A 91 24.47 3.12 66.99
N SER A 92 23.59 3.80 67.75
CA SER A 92 23.67 4.63 69.00
C SER A 92 23.91 6.14 68.73
N LYS A 93 23.07 7.12 69.16
CA LYS A 93 21.80 7.16 69.95
C LYS A 93 21.10 8.55 69.87
N HIS A 94 19.78 8.62 70.19
CA HIS A 94 18.87 9.71 70.69
C HIS A 94 19.17 11.23 70.42
N ILE A 95 18.20 12.16 70.32
CA ILE A 95 17.17 12.64 71.30
C ILE A 95 16.00 13.39 70.58
N SER A 96 14.87 13.64 71.26
CA SER A 96 13.70 14.45 70.82
C SER A 96 13.07 15.21 72.03
N PRO A 97 12.00 16.05 71.91
CA PRO A 97 11.36 16.69 70.75
C PRO A 97 11.68 18.22 70.72
N PRO A 98 10.86 19.28 71.01
CA PRO A 98 9.42 19.48 71.30
C PRO A 98 8.67 20.35 70.22
N ALA A 99 7.64 21.14 70.57
CA ALA A 99 6.82 21.95 69.63
C ALA A 99 6.13 23.21 70.26
N ARG A 100 5.70 24.19 69.42
CA ARG A 100 4.63 25.23 69.57
C ARG A 100 4.75 26.29 68.43
N GLY A 101 3.75 27.06 67.98
CA GLY A 101 2.32 27.22 68.30
C GLY A 101 1.59 28.21 67.34
N ARG A 102 0.24 28.34 67.40
CA ARG A 102 -0.64 29.06 66.43
C ARG A 102 -0.79 30.60 66.61
N LYS A 103 -1.03 31.35 65.51
CA LYS A 103 -1.89 32.58 65.35
C LYS A 103 -2.02 32.95 63.83
N GLY A 104 -2.77 33.96 63.33
CA GLY A 104 -3.53 35.03 64.01
C GLY A 104 -4.73 35.71 63.27
N SER A 105 -4.84 35.73 61.92
CA SER A 105 -6.00 36.21 61.09
C SER A 105 -6.30 37.73 60.90
N ARG A 106 -7.02 38.08 59.79
CA ARG A 106 -7.83 39.31 59.49
C ARG A 106 -7.08 40.66 59.21
N GLU A 107 -7.59 41.68 58.47
CA GLU A 107 -8.75 41.85 57.54
C GLU A 107 -8.64 43.09 56.58
N ARG A 108 -9.25 43.02 55.37
CA ARG A 108 -10.02 44.05 54.58
C ARG A 108 -9.45 45.30 53.85
N THR A 109 -10.27 45.70 52.85
CA THR A 109 -10.42 46.97 52.04
C THR A 109 -9.66 47.08 50.69
N GLY A 110 -10.24 47.56 49.56
CA GLY A 110 -11.67 47.74 49.17
C GLY A 110 -11.95 48.63 47.92
N SER A 111 -12.81 48.20 46.96
CA SER A 111 -13.37 48.94 45.78
C SER A 111 -12.38 49.53 44.73
N GLY A 112 -12.69 49.93 43.47
CA GLY A 112 -13.90 49.86 42.60
C GLY A 112 -14.24 51.22 41.92
N SER A 113 -14.74 51.38 40.67
CA SER A 113 -14.98 50.51 39.49
C SER A 113 -15.55 51.34 38.27
N LYS A 114 -15.52 50.81 37.01
CA LYS A 114 -16.39 51.08 35.80
C LYS A 114 -15.73 51.44 34.42
N LYS A 115 -16.41 50.91 33.38
CA LYS A 115 -16.40 51.04 31.89
C LYS A 115 -16.29 52.45 31.24
N SER A 116 -15.84 52.53 29.95
CA SER A 116 -16.65 53.04 28.80
C SER A 116 -15.99 53.08 27.38
N GLN A 117 -16.66 52.50 26.37
CA GLN A 117 -16.91 52.99 24.97
C GLN A 117 -15.79 53.23 23.89
N SER A 118 -16.26 53.30 22.62
CA SER A 118 -15.58 53.46 21.30
C SER A 118 -16.47 54.33 20.36
N PRO A 119 -16.24 54.60 19.03
CA PRO A 119 -15.17 54.24 18.05
C PRO A 119 -14.43 55.51 17.48
N PRO A 120 -14.52 56.11 16.25
CA PRO A 120 -14.91 55.70 14.85
C PRO A 120 -14.09 56.25 13.60
N LYS A 121 -14.00 55.43 12.53
CA LYS A 121 -14.06 55.75 11.05
C LYS A 121 -12.95 56.48 10.21
N SER A 122 -12.96 56.12 8.91
CA SER A 122 -12.53 56.84 7.66
C SER A 122 -11.06 56.74 7.15
N ALA A 123 -10.71 56.88 5.84
CA ALA A 123 -11.39 56.54 4.54
C ALA A 123 -10.47 56.73 3.28
N GLY A 124 -10.58 55.84 2.25
CA GLY A 124 -10.17 56.07 0.83
C GLY A 124 -8.66 56.01 0.46
N SER A 125 -8.21 56.07 -0.82
CA SER A 125 -8.79 55.76 -2.16
C SER A 125 -7.74 55.90 -3.31
N LYS A 126 -7.93 55.23 -4.47
CA LYS A 126 -7.30 55.48 -5.83
C LYS A 126 -5.77 55.26 -6.02
N LYS A 127 -5.19 55.13 -7.25
CA LYS A 127 -5.57 54.46 -8.54
C LYS A 127 -4.40 54.53 -9.58
N GLY A 128 -4.19 53.49 -10.41
CA GLY A 128 -3.44 53.52 -11.71
C GLY A 128 -1.89 53.52 -11.66
N GLY A 129 -1.16 53.23 -12.76
CA GLY A 129 -1.57 52.61 -14.04
C GLY A 129 -0.59 52.82 -15.24
N GLY A 130 -0.21 51.73 -15.94
CA GLY A 130 0.49 51.71 -17.25
C GLY A 130 2.00 52.08 -17.25
N GLN A 131 2.78 51.94 -18.34
CA GLN A 131 2.83 50.97 -19.46
C GLN A 131 4.16 51.20 -20.26
N THR A 132 4.43 50.40 -21.32
CA THR A 132 5.60 50.44 -22.27
C THR A 132 6.99 50.05 -21.71
N GLY A 133 7.93 49.47 -22.48
CA GLY A 133 7.78 48.79 -23.79
C GLY A 133 9.10 48.54 -24.56
N GLY A 134 9.46 47.27 -24.83
CA GLY A 134 10.50 46.81 -25.78
C GLY A 134 11.99 47.02 -25.38
N GLY A 135 12.96 46.21 -25.81
CA GLY A 135 12.89 44.90 -26.49
C GLY A 135 14.25 44.44 -27.09
N ALA A 136 14.63 43.16 -26.94
CA ALA A 136 15.83 42.47 -27.47
C ALA A 136 17.21 43.02 -27.00
N SER A 137 18.30 42.25 -26.87
CA SER A 137 18.61 40.79 -26.79
C SER A 137 20.09 40.67 -26.30
N THR A 138 20.82 39.55 -26.13
CA THR A 138 20.74 38.11 -26.50
C THR A 138 21.29 37.22 -25.34
N ALA A 139 21.81 36.01 -25.64
CA ALA A 139 22.91 35.30 -24.95
C ALA A 139 22.77 34.89 -23.45
N SER A 140 22.08 33.75 -23.26
CA SER A 140 22.57 32.55 -22.51
C SER A 140 23.34 32.68 -21.17
N GLY A 141 22.77 32.10 -20.10
CA GLY A 141 23.49 31.81 -18.85
C GLY A 141 22.56 31.48 -17.67
N LYS A 142 21.93 30.29 -17.66
CA LYS A 142 21.05 29.83 -16.56
C LYS A 142 21.81 28.96 -15.54
N GLY A 143 21.28 28.94 -14.30
CA GLY A 143 21.56 27.94 -13.27
C GLY A 143 22.43 28.43 -12.10
N SER A 144 22.06 28.27 -10.82
CA SER A 144 20.76 27.87 -10.25
C SER A 144 20.56 28.57 -8.90
N LYS A 145 19.37 29.16 -8.66
CA LYS A 145 19.00 29.74 -7.36
C LYS A 145 17.73 29.07 -6.83
N ALA A 146 17.86 28.27 -5.78
CA ALA A 146 16.72 27.82 -5.00
C ALA A 146 16.10 29.02 -4.26
N GLY A 147 14.82 29.28 -4.48
CA GLY A 147 14.08 30.36 -3.82
C GLY A 147 13.61 29.95 -2.42
N SER A 148 14.09 30.61 -1.38
CA SER A 148 13.59 30.39 -0.02
C SER A 148 12.24 31.07 0.21
N ALA A 149 11.24 30.35 0.71
CA ALA A 149 9.99 30.93 1.16
C ALA A 149 10.23 31.87 2.37
N LYS A 150 9.59 33.04 2.37
CA LYS A 150 9.65 34.00 3.50
C LYS A 150 8.77 33.54 4.67
N ALA A 151 9.39 33.11 5.77
CA ALA A 151 8.75 33.17 7.08
C ALA A 151 8.67 34.64 7.56
N LYS A 152 7.66 34.98 8.37
CA LYS A 152 7.42 36.34 8.87
C LYS A 152 8.27 36.66 10.10
N GLU A 153 8.52 37.95 10.33
CA GLU A 153 9.19 38.46 11.52
C GLU A 153 8.33 38.32 12.77
N ASP A 154 8.85 37.66 13.80
CA ASP A 154 8.36 37.79 15.18
C ASP A 154 9.13 38.91 15.90
N LYS A 155 8.42 39.95 16.34
CA LYS A 155 9.01 41.09 17.06
C LYS A 155 9.41 40.70 18.49
N LYS A 156 10.62 40.15 18.65
CA LYS A 156 11.18 39.86 19.98
C LYS A 156 11.41 41.14 20.79
N LYS A 157 11.14 41.03 22.09
CA LYS A 157 11.44 42.04 23.13
C LYS A 157 12.94 42.38 23.14
N PRO A 158 13.34 43.57 23.64
CA PRO A 158 14.76 43.92 23.75
C PRO A 158 15.52 42.86 24.56
N LYS A 159 16.51 42.25 23.92
CA LYS A 159 17.48 41.37 24.57
C LYS A 159 18.31 42.18 25.58
N THR A 160 18.58 41.60 26.73
CA THR A 160 19.79 41.93 27.50
C THR A 160 21.02 41.66 26.62
N PRO A 161 22.11 42.45 26.70
CA PRO A 161 23.33 42.14 25.98
C PRO A 161 23.85 40.76 26.40
N ASP A 162 24.14 39.90 25.42
CA ASP A 162 24.78 38.62 25.68
C ASP A 162 26.24 38.88 26.14
N MET A 163 26.62 38.31 27.27
CA MET A 163 27.91 38.54 27.95
C MET A 163 28.73 37.26 28.03
N THR A 164 30.06 37.38 28.02
CA THR A 164 31.01 36.29 28.26
C THR A 164 31.01 35.85 29.73
N ALA A 165 31.66 34.73 30.02
CA ALA A 165 31.86 34.25 31.39
C ALA A 165 32.69 35.22 32.27
N SER A 166 33.45 36.13 31.65
CA SER A 166 34.20 37.20 32.32
C SER A 166 33.44 38.53 32.44
N GLY A 167 32.20 38.61 31.92
CA GLY A 167 31.36 39.81 31.97
C GLY A 167 31.65 40.85 30.88
N LEU A 168 32.36 40.46 29.81
CA LEU A 168 32.59 41.28 28.63
C LEU A 168 31.48 41.05 27.59
N LYS A 169 31.31 41.96 26.62
CA LYS A 169 30.26 41.84 25.60
C LYS A 169 30.59 40.78 24.55
N ILE A 170 29.55 40.07 24.11
CA ILE A 170 29.55 39.26 22.89
C ILE A 170 29.04 40.12 21.74
N VAL A 171 29.81 40.21 20.66
CA VAL A 171 29.43 40.90 19.41
C VAL A 171 29.41 39.88 18.28
N ASP A 172 28.20 39.51 17.85
CA ASP A 172 27.98 38.64 16.69
C ASP A 172 27.47 39.45 15.50
N TRP A 173 28.34 39.60 14.50
CA TRP A 173 28.07 40.21 13.20
C TRP A 173 28.23 39.19 12.07
N THR A 174 27.76 37.96 12.30
CA THR A 174 27.66 36.93 11.26
C THR A 174 26.81 37.42 10.07
N GLY A 175 27.24 37.13 8.85
CA GLY A 175 26.43 37.31 7.64
C GLY A 175 26.17 38.75 7.18
N GLN A 176 26.84 39.76 7.76
CA GLN A 176 26.60 41.18 7.45
C GLN A 176 27.23 41.66 6.12
N GLY A 177 27.91 40.78 5.39
CA GLY A 177 28.55 41.08 4.10
C GLY A 177 29.78 42.00 4.16
N MET A 178 30.30 42.30 5.35
CA MET A 178 31.38 43.27 5.58
C MET A 178 32.66 42.94 4.81
N THR A 179 33.31 43.95 4.22
CA THR A 179 34.58 43.80 3.48
C THR A 179 35.81 44.26 4.28
N THR A 180 35.60 45.12 5.29
CA THR A 180 36.61 45.67 6.21
C THR A 180 35.99 45.85 7.60
N LEU A 181 36.83 45.96 8.63
CA LEU A 181 36.37 46.19 10.01
C LEU A 181 36.27 47.70 10.31
N PRO A 182 35.14 48.19 10.86
CA PRO A 182 34.95 49.62 11.13
C PRO A 182 35.83 50.08 12.30
N SER A 183 36.45 51.25 12.15
CA SER A 183 37.36 51.87 13.13
C SER A 183 36.78 51.97 14.55
N ASN A 184 35.48 52.25 14.66
CA ASN A 184 34.79 52.37 15.95
C ASN A 184 34.75 51.03 16.73
N LEU A 185 34.67 49.88 16.05
CA LEU A 185 34.71 48.56 16.71
C LEU A 185 36.09 48.28 17.30
N ILE A 186 37.15 48.62 16.55
CA ILE A 186 38.56 48.37 16.92
C ILE A 186 39.00 49.28 18.09
N SER A 187 38.23 50.32 18.40
CA SER A 187 38.42 51.21 19.56
C SER A 187 37.70 50.77 20.84
N ALA A 188 36.83 49.75 20.77
CA ALA A 188 36.11 49.23 21.93
C ALA A 188 37.04 48.51 22.93
N LYS A 189 36.71 48.59 24.22
CA LYS A 189 37.52 48.08 25.34
C LYS A 189 36.79 47.08 26.24
N ASP A 190 35.60 46.66 25.81
CA ASP A 190 34.60 45.93 26.59
C ASP A 190 34.02 44.74 25.81
N ILE A 191 34.65 44.37 24.69
CA ILE A 191 34.31 43.19 23.87
C ILE A 191 35.21 42.03 24.31
N GLY A 192 34.60 40.89 24.59
CA GLY A 192 35.27 39.62 24.91
C GLY A 192 35.17 38.61 23.77
N HIS A 193 33.98 38.45 23.17
CA HIS A 193 33.81 37.62 21.97
C HIS A 193 33.47 38.49 20.76
N LEU A 194 34.19 38.28 19.65
CA LEU A 194 33.90 38.91 18.35
C LEU A 194 33.70 37.83 17.28
N ILE A 195 32.48 37.69 16.79
CA ILE A 195 32.09 36.74 15.75
C ILE A 195 31.81 37.51 14.46
N LEU A 196 32.57 37.20 13.41
CA LEU A 196 32.58 37.87 12.11
C LEU A 196 32.34 36.86 10.97
N ALA A 197 31.74 35.72 11.28
CA ALA A 197 31.62 34.61 10.36
C ALA A 197 30.76 34.94 9.12
N SER A 198 31.02 34.29 7.99
CA SER A 198 30.25 34.45 6.73
C SER A 198 30.18 35.91 6.24
N ASN A 199 31.30 36.63 6.29
CA ASN A 199 31.46 37.98 5.74
C ASN A 199 32.41 37.96 4.52
N ASN A 200 32.66 39.14 3.93
CA ASN A 200 33.56 39.32 2.79
C ASN A 200 34.93 39.89 3.20
N LEU A 201 35.36 39.68 4.46
CA LEU A 201 36.61 40.26 4.97
C LEU A 201 37.81 39.69 4.21
N ARG A 202 38.68 40.57 3.72
CA ARG A 202 39.90 40.21 2.98
C ARG A 202 41.18 40.31 3.80
N SER A 203 41.16 41.12 4.86
CA SER A 203 42.26 41.23 5.83
C SER A 203 41.76 41.83 7.15
N ILE A 204 42.54 41.62 8.20
CA ILE A 204 42.36 42.23 9.52
C ILE A 204 43.35 43.41 9.67
N PRO A 205 42.92 44.59 10.15
CA PRO A 205 43.81 45.74 10.30
C PRO A 205 44.74 45.58 11.53
N PRO A 206 46.00 46.06 11.46
CA PRO A 206 46.98 45.92 12.55
C PRO A 206 46.58 46.65 13.84
N GLU A 207 45.62 47.58 13.77
CA GLU A 207 44.98 48.22 14.93
C GLU A 207 44.27 47.22 15.87
N ILE A 208 43.97 45.99 15.44
CA ILE A 208 43.31 44.96 16.28
C ILE A 208 44.05 44.73 17.61
N LYS A 209 45.37 44.93 17.67
CA LYS A 209 46.20 44.93 18.89
C LYS A 209 45.73 45.85 20.03
N ARG A 210 44.78 46.76 19.76
CA ARG A 210 44.11 47.61 20.75
C ARG A 210 43.05 46.85 21.56
N MET A 211 42.46 45.79 21.01
CA MET A 211 41.39 44.98 21.60
C MET A 211 41.91 43.96 22.63
N LYS A 212 42.67 44.43 23.64
CA LYS A 212 43.35 43.58 24.63
C LYS A 212 42.41 42.72 25.51
N THR A 213 41.11 43.01 25.51
CA THR A 213 40.09 42.24 26.23
C THR A 213 39.53 41.06 25.43
N LEU A 214 39.94 40.87 24.18
CA LEU A 214 39.35 39.87 23.29
C LEU A 214 39.78 38.45 23.69
N GLU A 215 38.79 37.63 24.05
CA GLU A 215 38.90 36.24 24.50
C GLU A 215 38.60 35.23 23.38
N LYS A 216 37.71 35.61 22.46
CA LYS A 216 37.32 34.81 21.28
C LYS A 216 37.24 35.65 20.02
N LEU A 217 37.79 35.14 18.93
CA LEU A 217 37.70 35.72 17.59
C LEU A 217 37.33 34.63 16.57
N ASP A 218 36.21 34.81 15.89
CA ASP A 218 35.75 33.91 14.82
C ASP A 218 35.69 34.66 13.48
N LEU A 219 36.55 34.24 12.54
CA LEU A 219 36.68 34.75 11.18
C LEU A 219 36.16 33.77 10.12
N SER A 220 35.45 32.71 10.51
CA SER A 220 35.06 31.61 9.60
C SER A 220 34.33 32.08 8.35
N LYS A 221 34.48 31.39 7.21
CA LYS A 221 33.80 31.71 5.93
C LYS A 221 34.07 33.14 5.45
N ASN A 222 35.31 33.61 5.54
CA ASN A 222 35.75 34.90 5.00
C ASN A 222 36.84 34.72 3.92
N GLY A 223 36.92 35.66 2.97
CA GLY A 223 37.91 35.65 1.88
C GLY A 223 39.28 36.20 2.27
N ILE A 224 39.84 35.76 3.40
CA ILE A 224 41.11 36.25 3.96
C ILE A 224 42.27 35.99 2.98
N ARG A 225 43.04 37.04 2.65
CA ARG A 225 44.15 36.96 1.70
C ARG A 225 45.37 36.26 2.31
N CYS A 226 45.59 35.02 1.89
CA CYS A 226 46.84 34.29 2.08
C CYS A 226 47.24 33.63 0.76
N SER A 227 47.73 34.43 -0.20
CA SER A 227 47.85 34.02 -1.62
C SER A 227 49.07 33.13 -1.90
N SER A 228 50.06 33.14 -1.02
CA SER A 228 51.32 32.38 -1.15
C SER A 228 51.95 32.15 0.23
N CYS A 229 52.97 31.31 0.29
CA CYS A 229 53.76 31.04 1.51
C CYS A 229 54.52 32.26 2.09
N ASN A 230 54.53 33.41 1.39
CA ASN A 230 55.12 34.67 1.87
C ASN A 230 54.08 35.83 1.95
N ASP A 231 52.84 35.62 1.49
CA ASP A 231 51.77 36.63 1.55
C ASP A 231 50.84 36.36 2.74
N PHE A 232 51.17 36.96 3.88
CA PHE A 232 50.34 36.95 5.09
C PHE A 232 49.54 38.25 5.27
N SER A 233 49.30 39.01 4.20
CA SER A 233 48.62 40.32 4.27
C SER A 233 47.19 40.27 4.81
N GLY A 234 46.58 39.08 4.88
CA GLY A 234 45.29 38.83 5.52
C GLY A 234 45.27 38.91 7.05
N LEU A 235 46.36 38.52 7.75
CA LEU A 235 46.43 38.49 9.22
C LEU A 235 47.69 39.22 9.73
N PRO A 236 47.57 40.33 10.47
CA PRO A 236 48.71 41.12 10.93
C PRO A 236 49.44 40.39 12.07
N GLN A 237 50.77 40.47 12.09
CA GLN A 237 51.60 39.82 13.12
C GLN A 237 51.26 40.33 14.53
N GLU A 238 50.72 41.54 14.66
CA GLU A 238 50.31 42.09 15.95
C GLU A 238 49.06 41.43 16.58
N MET A 239 48.42 40.46 15.92
CA MET A 239 47.48 39.55 16.60
C MET A 239 48.15 38.75 17.72
N ALA A 240 49.46 38.51 17.64
CA ALA A 240 50.25 37.90 18.73
C ALA A 240 50.32 38.77 20.01
N LEU A 241 49.89 40.04 19.97
CA LEU A 241 49.80 40.92 21.14
C LEU A 241 48.47 40.78 21.91
N LEU A 242 47.56 39.92 21.45
CA LEU A 242 46.25 39.66 22.05
C LEU A 242 46.36 38.57 23.13
N THR A 243 47.04 38.88 24.24
CA THR A 243 47.37 37.93 25.34
C THR A 243 46.18 37.25 26.02
N ASN A 244 44.97 37.75 25.80
CA ASN A 244 43.74 37.21 26.37
C ASN A 244 42.98 36.29 25.39
N LEU A 245 43.41 36.20 24.13
CA LEU A 245 42.70 35.48 23.08
C LEU A 245 42.94 33.97 23.26
N THR A 246 41.89 33.26 23.66
CA THR A 246 41.92 31.81 23.96
C THR A 246 41.22 30.98 22.90
N GLU A 247 40.23 31.52 22.19
CA GLU A 247 39.54 30.81 21.09
C GLU A 247 39.72 31.56 19.76
N PHE A 248 40.32 30.91 18.77
CA PHE A 248 40.44 31.45 17.41
C PHE A 248 39.91 30.47 16.37
N SER A 249 39.00 30.95 15.52
CA SER A 249 38.46 30.19 14.39
C SER A 249 38.68 30.93 13.07
N ILE A 250 39.18 30.21 12.07
CA ILE A 250 39.34 30.69 10.69
C ILE A 250 38.98 29.57 9.69
N SER A 251 37.90 28.85 10.00
CA SER A 251 37.39 27.74 9.19
C SER A 251 36.78 28.21 7.86
N GLU A 252 36.77 27.38 6.82
CA GLU A 252 36.19 27.67 5.49
C GLU A 252 36.74 28.95 4.81
N CYS A 253 37.97 29.36 5.13
CA CYS A 253 38.62 30.57 4.57
C CYS A 253 39.51 30.29 3.34
N ASN A 254 39.51 29.06 2.81
CA ASN A 254 40.29 28.64 1.63
C ASN A 254 41.82 28.91 1.76
N LEU A 255 42.36 28.87 2.99
CA LEU A 255 43.78 29.08 3.28
C LEU A 255 44.65 27.93 2.73
N PRO A 256 45.74 28.18 1.97
CA PRO A 256 46.64 27.13 1.49
C PRO A 256 47.69 26.67 2.52
N HIS A 257 47.95 27.48 3.55
CA HIS A 257 48.91 27.21 4.63
C HIS A 257 48.41 27.87 5.93
N VAL A 258 48.89 27.43 7.09
CA VAL A 258 48.64 28.12 8.38
C VAL A 258 49.48 29.41 8.43
N PRO A 259 48.89 30.60 8.62
CA PRO A 259 49.65 31.85 8.74
C PRO A 259 50.55 31.85 10.00
N PRO A 260 51.87 32.14 9.91
CA PRO A 260 52.81 32.10 11.04
C PRO A 260 52.50 33.06 12.20
N ALA A 261 51.60 34.02 12.01
CA ALA A 261 51.07 34.83 13.11
C ALA A 261 50.35 33.98 14.18
N ILE A 262 49.71 32.87 13.77
CA ILE A 262 48.92 31.99 14.66
C ILE A 262 49.83 31.29 15.69
N PHE A 263 50.99 30.76 15.27
CA PHE A 263 51.91 30.06 16.19
C PHE A 263 52.47 30.96 17.30
N ARG A 264 52.47 32.28 17.09
CA ARG A 264 52.90 33.27 18.09
C ARG A 264 51.80 33.65 19.09
N MET A 265 50.57 33.15 18.93
CA MET A 265 49.42 33.44 19.81
C MET A 265 49.36 32.42 20.96
N THR A 266 50.37 32.42 21.83
CA THR A 266 50.61 31.38 22.84
C THR A 266 49.55 31.26 23.95
N SER A 267 48.56 32.15 24.00
CA SER A 267 47.37 32.08 24.86
C SER A 267 46.23 31.20 24.33
N LEU A 268 46.35 30.69 23.08
CA LEU A 268 45.28 29.91 22.45
C LEU A 268 45.05 28.56 23.15
N ARG A 269 43.78 28.32 23.50
CA ARG A 269 43.23 27.07 24.05
C ARG A 269 42.36 26.33 23.04
N VAL A 270 41.76 27.03 22.07
CA VAL A 270 41.00 26.43 20.96
C VAL A 270 41.46 27.06 19.66
N LEU A 271 41.84 26.21 18.71
CA LEU A 271 42.20 26.59 17.35
C LEU A 271 41.38 25.79 16.34
N ASP A 272 40.58 26.50 15.53
CA ASP A 272 39.82 25.90 14.43
C ASP A 272 40.34 26.41 13.08
N LEU A 273 40.91 25.49 12.31
CA LEU A 273 41.46 25.68 10.98
C LEU A 273 40.68 24.88 9.93
N SER A 274 39.53 24.31 10.28
CA SER A 274 38.83 23.33 9.44
C SER A 274 38.38 23.86 8.07
N ARG A 275 38.21 22.96 7.09
CA ARG A 275 37.74 23.27 5.71
C ARG A 275 38.60 24.29 4.96
N ASN A 276 39.90 24.25 5.20
CA ASN A 276 40.91 24.99 4.44
C ASN A 276 41.67 24.03 3.47
N LYS A 277 42.78 24.47 2.89
CA LYS A 277 43.63 23.70 1.95
C LYS A 277 45.08 23.63 2.44
N VAL A 278 45.23 23.51 3.76
CA VAL A 278 46.50 23.43 4.49
C VAL A 278 47.08 22.02 4.35
N ASN A 279 47.92 21.80 3.35
CA ASN A 279 48.51 20.47 3.11
C ASN A 279 49.51 20.03 4.20
N ILE A 280 50.11 20.97 4.95
CA ILE A 280 51.16 20.72 5.96
C ILE A 280 50.88 21.58 7.20
N LEU A 281 50.96 20.96 8.38
CA LEU A 281 51.01 21.63 9.68
C LEU A 281 52.48 21.76 10.12
N LEU A 282 52.93 22.98 10.41
CA LEU A 282 54.34 23.24 10.72
C LEU A 282 54.69 22.91 12.19
N PRO A 283 55.95 22.50 12.50
CA PRO A 283 56.42 22.19 13.85
C PRO A 283 56.16 23.28 14.90
N GLU A 284 56.10 24.55 14.48
CA GLU A 284 55.77 25.69 15.34
C GLU A 284 54.39 25.60 16.02
N ILE A 285 53.53 24.64 15.64
CA ILE A 285 52.32 24.31 16.41
C ILE A 285 52.64 23.97 17.88
N GLY A 286 53.80 23.37 18.16
CA GLY A 286 54.28 23.06 19.52
C GLY A 286 54.56 24.29 20.39
N GLN A 287 54.54 25.51 19.82
CA GLN A 287 54.60 26.76 20.59
C GLN A 287 53.29 27.06 21.33
N LEU A 288 52.16 26.48 20.88
CA LEU A 288 50.83 26.65 21.48
C LEU A 288 50.60 25.70 22.67
N THR A 289 51.51 25.74 23.65
CA THR A 289 51.52 24.82 24.81
C THR A 289 50.23 24.78 25.65
N GLN A 290 49.39 25.83 25.58
CA GLN A 290 48.08 25.90 26.27
C GLN A 290 46.90 25.33 25.46
N LEU A 291 47.13 24.80 24.26
CA LEU A 291 46.09 24.35 23.34
C LEU A 291 45.36 23.12 23.88
N VAL A 292 44.04 23.20 24.03
CA VAL A 292 43.14 22.17 24.56
C VAL A 292 42.32 21.48 23.45
N LYS A 293 41.97 22.21 22.39
CA LYS A 293 41.23 21.69 21.23
C LYS A 293 41.85 22.17 19.91
N LEU A 294 42.12 21.22 19.02
CA LEU A 294 42.65 21.46 17.68
C LEU A 294 41.71 20.85 16.62
N ASN A 295 41.00 21.69 15.88
CA ASN A 295 40.16 21.27 14.77
C ASN A 295 40.86 21.49 13.42
N LEU A 296 41.17 20.37 12.75
CA LEU A 296 41.85 20.31 11.46
C LEU A 296 40.99 19.59 10.40
N GLN A 297 39.70 19.40 10.63
CA GLN A 297 38.82 18.65 9.71
C GLN A 297 38.86 19.23 8.29
N GLN A 298 38.95 18.37 7.27
CA GLN A 298 38.92 18.74 5.85
C GLN A 298 39.93 19.83 5.47
N THR A 299 41.18 19.73 5.94
CA THR A 299 42.27 20.68 5.63
C THR A 299 43.26 20.21 4.57
N ASN A 300 43.22 18.93 4.16
CA ASN A 300 44.21 18.24 3.30
C ASN A 300 45.57 17.91 3.97
N ILE A 301 45.67 17.96 5.30
CA ILE A 301 46.93 17.60 6.00
C ILE A 301 47.36 16.16 5.69
N THR A 302 48.65 15.94 5.42
CA THR A 302 49.23 14.60 5.19
C THR A 302 50.00 13.99 6.36
N SER A 303 50.40 14.78 7.37
CA SER A 303 51.07 14.29 8.58
C SER A 303 50.92 15.28 9.73
N LEU A 304 51.13 14.82 10.97
CA LEU A 304 51.22 15.69 12.16
C LEU A 304 52.67 15.73 12.66
N PRO A 305 53.21 16.93 12.99
CA PRO A 305 54.57 17.06 13.49
C PRO A 305 54.70 16.47 14.91
N PRO A 306 55.82 15.81 15.25
CA PRO A 306 56.03 15.22 16.58
C PRO A 306 56.05 16.28 17.70
N GLU A 307 56.38 17.54 17.37
CA GLU A 307 56.32 18.69 18.28
C GLU A 307 54.90 19.01 18.79
N LEU A 308 53.85 18.41 18.20
CA LEU A 308 52.50 18.48 18.75
C LEU A 308 52.40 17.90 20.17
N ALA A 309 53.29 16.97 20.55
CA ALA A 309 53.38 16.43 21.91
C ALA A 309 53.77 17.48 22.97
N TYR A 310 54.34 18.63 22.57
CA TYR A 310 54.60 19.75 23.48
C TYR A 310 53.31 20.47 23.94
N CYS A 311 52.18 20.25 23.25
CA CYS A 311 50.85 20.74 23.64
C CYS A 311 50.24 19.82 24.72
N GLN A 312 50.85 19.80 25.91
CA GLN A 312 50.50 18.88 27.02
C GLN A 312 49.08 19.04 27.58
N GLU A 313 48.42 20.18 27.33
CA GLU A 313 47.02 20.45 27.70
C GLU A 313 45.98 19.93 26.67
N LEU A 314 46.43 19.39 25.53
CA LEU A 314 45.58 19.04 24.39
C LEU A 314 44.70 17.81 24.69
N GLN A 315 43.39 18.03 24.65
CA GLN A 315 42.36 17.04 25.01
C GLN A 315 41.58 16.53 23.79
N GLU A 316 41.47 17.33 22.73
CA GLU A 316 40.63 17.02 21.56
C GLU A 316 41.35 17.33 20.24
N ILE A 317 41.46 16.32 19.36
CA ILE A 317 42.05 16.43 18.02
C ILE A 317 41.06 15.88 16.98
N TYR A 318 40.68 16.71 16.01
CA TYR A 318 39.75 16.32 14.93
C TYR A 318 40.42 16.39 13.55
N LEU A 319 40.50 15.24 12.86
CA LEU A 319 41.26 15.05 11.61
C LEU A 319 40.42 14.52 10.44
N TRP A 320 39.12 14.28 10.62
CA TRP A 320 38.19 13.85 9.57
C TRP A 320 38.42 14.59 8.24
N GLY A 321 38.61 13.85 7.15
CA GLY A 321 38.66 14.40 5.79
C GLY A 321 40.01 14.94 5.33
N ASN A 322 41.08 14.70 6.10
CA ASN A 322 42.47 14.89 5.69
C ASN A 322 43.01 13.65 4.96
N SER A 323 44.31 13.63 4.64
CA SER A 323 45.03 12.46 4.11
C SER A 323 46.29 12.14 4.91
N VAL A 324 46.13 12.09 6.24
CA VAL A 324 47.16 11.76 7.23
C VAL A 324 47.73 10.35 7.01
N GLU A 325 48.89 10.30 6.36
CA GLU A 325 49.67 9.08 6.10
C GLU A 325 50.22 8.46 7.39
N THR A 326 50.70 9.29 8.31
CA THR A 326 51.31 8.87 9.57
C THR A 326 50.88 9.73 10.75
N LEU A 327 50.79 9.10 11.92
CA LEU A 327 50.67 9.76 13.22
C LEU A 327 52.05 9.69 13.93
N PRO A 328 52.48 10.72 14.66
CA PRO A 328 53.78 10.74 15.30
C PRO A 328 53.85 9.73 16.46
N GLU A 329 55.02 9.10 16.64
CA GLU A 329 55.27 8.14 17.73
C GLU A 329 55.16 8.77 19.13
N THR A 330 55.28 10.10 19.24
CA THR A 330 55.13 10.87 20.48
C THR A 330 53.67 11.08 20.92
N LEU A 331 52.67 10.61 20.17
CA LEU A 331 51.25 10.77 20.52
C LEU A 331 50.84 10.18 21.90
N PRO A 332 51.41 9.06 22.40
CA PRO A 332 51.13 8.53 23.75
C PRO A 332 51.71 9.38 24.87
N GLU A 333 52.67 10.26 24.58
CA GLU A 333 53.29 11.16 25.56
C GLU A 333 52.36 12.35 25.93
N MET A 334 51.14 12.37 25.40
CA MET A 334 50.13 13.41 25.61
C MET A 334 49.13 12.97 26.72
N PRO A 335 49.34 13.36 27.99
CA PRO A 335 48.63 12.77 29.13
C PRO A 335 47.13 13.13 29.20
N ASN A 336 46.71 14.15 28.46
CA ASN A 336 45.37 14.70 28.49
C ASN A 336 44.48 14.33 27.29
N LEU A 337 45.01 13.64 26.26
CA LEU A 337 44.28 13.39 25.02
C LEU A 337 43.09 12.42 25.24
N ARG A 338 41.87 12.92 25.05
CA ARG A 338 40.60 12.22 25.37
C ARG A 338 39.75 11.92 24.15
N VAL A 339 39.84 12.74 23.10
CA VAL A 339 39.05 12.64 21.87
C VAL A 339 39.99 12.67 20.67
N LEU A 340 39.95 11.62 19.87
CA LEU A 340 40.65 11.53 18.59
C LEU A 340 39.68 11.04 17.51
N ALA A 341 39.48 11.85 16.46
CA ALA A 341 38.53 11.57 15.38
C ALA A 341 39.21 11.53 14.00
N LEU A 342 39.13 10.37 13.34
CA LEU A 342 39.83 9.99 12.11
C LEU A 342 38.82 9.41 11.10
N ASN A 343 39.09 9.51 9.79
CA ASN A 343 38.26 8.83 8.77
C ASN A 343 39.04 8.33 7.54
N TYR A 344 38.37 7.61 6.62
CA TYR A 344 38.97 6.88 5.48
C TYR A 344 39.99 7.65 4.67
N ARG A 345 39.76 8.94 4.40
CA ARG A 345 40.69 9.71 3.54
C ARG A 345 42.07 9.84 4.15
N SER A 346 42.20 9.71 5.48
CA SER A 346 43.42 9.89 6.26
C SER A 346 44.52 8.94 5.76
N PHE A 347 44.37 7.64 6.04
CA PHE A 347 45.43 6.63 5.86
C PHE A 347 45.54 6.11 4.41
N CYS A 348 45.42 6.99 3.40
CA CYS A 348 45.35 6.63 1.98
C CYS A 348 46.47 7.23 1.08
N GLY A 349 47.48 7.91 1.65
CA GLY A 349 48.46 8.67 0.85
C GLY A 349 49.46 7.87 0.01
N VAL A 350 49.74 6.60 0.36
CA VAL A 350 50.68 5.73 -0.39
C VAL A 350 49.94 4.58 -1.07
N VAL A 351 49.74 4.70 -2.38
CA VAL A 351 49.15 3.64 -3.22
C VAL A 351 50.25 2.87 -3.94
N ASP A 352 50.67 1.76 -3.35
CA ASP A 352 51.31 0.67 -4.09
C ASP A 352 50.33 0.15 -5.18
N PRO A 353 50.77 -0.24 -6.40
CA PRO A 353 49.91 -0.90 -7.39
C PRO A 353 49.12 -2.11 -6.87
N TYR A 354 49.62 -2.81 -5.84
CA TYR A 354 48.92 -3.86 -5.10
C TYR A 354 47.76 -3.29 -4.26
N MET A 355 47.96 -2.14 -3.60
CA MET A 355 46.93 -1.41 -2.87
C MET A 355 45.84 -0.85 -3.80
N GLU A 356 46.17 -0.43 -5.03
CA GLU A 356 45.15 0.00 -5.99
C GLU A 356 44.17 -1.13 -6.36
N ASN A 357 44.66 -2.37 -6.44
CA ASN A 357 43.83 -3.56 -6.63
C ASN A 357 42.97 -3.90 -5.39
N LEU A 358 43.49 -3.68 -4.17
CA LEU A 358 42.71 -3.84 -2.93
C LEU A 358 41.65 -2.74 -2.76
N LEU A 359 41.95 -1.50 -3.19
CA LEU A 359 41.00 -0.39 -3.24
C LEU A 359 39.88 -0.63 -4.27
N LYS A 360 40.22 -1.19 -5.44
CA LYS A 360 39.25 -1.69 -6.45
C LYS A 360 38.39 -2.85 -5.92
N LYS A 361 38.92 -3.69 -5.02
CA LYS A 361 38.18 -4.74 -4.28
C LYS A 361 37.52 -4.25 -2.99
N GLY A 362 37.68 -2.97 -2.63
CA GLY A 362 36.96 -2.32 -1.53
C GLY A 362 37.37 -2.72 -0.11
N GLN A 363 38.57 -3.24 0.15
CA GLN A 363 38.95 -3.73 1.48
C GLN A 363 40.31 -3.20 1.96
N ILE A 364 40.37 -2.63 3.16
CA ILE A 364 41.61 -2.23 3.85
C ILE A 364 41.77 -3.03 5.14
N LYS A 365 42.97 -3.57 5.37
CA LYS A 365 43.33 -4.33 6.58
C LYS A 365 43.62 -3.42 7.78
N SER A 366 43.40 -3.94 8.99
CA SER A 366 43.76 -3.30 10.27
C SER A 366 45.22 -2.83 10.40
N GLU A 367 46.13 -3.44 9.64
CA GLU A 367 47.56 -3.09 9.48
C GLU A 367 47.82 -1.58 9.17
N HIS A 368 46.79 -0.81 8.78
CA HIS A 368 46.89 0.60 8.39
C HIS A 368 46.44 1.62 9.45
N ILE A 369 45.96 1.19 10.64
CA ILE A 369 45.82 2.09 11.79
C ILE A 369 47.05 1.91 12.69
N PRO A 370 47.86 2.97 12.93
CA PRO A 370 48.97 2.92 13.87
C PRO A 370 48.53 2.45 15.25
N MET A 371 49.14 1.35 15.75
CA MET A 371 48.80 0.74 17.05
C MET A 371 48.85 1.73 18.23
N VAL A 372 49.69 2.76 18.10
CA VAL A 372 49.81 3.93 18.98
C VAL A 372 48.47 4.55 19.40
N VAL A 373 47.43 4.48 18.54
CA VAL A 373 46.06 4.98 18.83
C VAL A 373 45.37 4.15 19.91
N PHE A 374 45.64 2.84 19.94
CA PHE A 374 45.09 1.90 20.91
C PHE A 374 45.91 1.82 22.21
N GLU A 375 47.00 2.57 22.32
CA GLU A 375 47.86 2.64 23.51
C GLU A 375 47.60 3.90 24.36
N LEU A 376 46.76 4.84 23.86
CA LEU A 376 46.44 6.11 24.51
C LEU A 376 45.68 5.91 25.85
N PRO A 377 46.29 6.14 27.03
CA PRO A 377 45.74 5.71 28.31
C PRO A 377 44.55 6.56 28.80
N ALA A 378 44.43 7.80 28.31
CA ALA A 378 43.40 8.76 28.68
C ALA A 378 42.21 8.82 27.70
N LEU A 379 42.26 8.06 26.60
CA LEU A 379 41.29 8.12 25.51
C LEU A 379 39.89 7.66 25.97
N GLN A 380 38.88 8.49 25.73
CA GLN A 380 37.48 8.25 26.10
C GLN A 380 36.56 8.18 24.89
N VAL A 381 36.87 8.91 23.82
CA VAL A 381 36.12 8.90 22.55
C VAL A 381 37.09 8.58 21.42
N LEU A 382 36.83 7.46 20.74
CA LEU A 382 37.52 7.07 19.51
C LEU A 382 36.50 7.03 18.37
N ASP A 383 36.70 7.91 17.38
CA ASP A 383 35.88 7.97 16.18
C ASP A 383 36.68 7.51 14.97
N LEU A 384 36.24 6.37 14.41
CA LEU A 384 36.72 5.73 13.18
C LEU A 384 35.54 5.56 12.21
N GLU A 385 34.57 6.49 12.19
CA GLU A 385 33.48 6.48 11.21
C GLU A 385 34.07 6.47 9.78
N SER A 386 33.58 5.55 8.97
CA SER A 386 33.86 5.46 7.55
C SER A 386 35.36 5.45 7.27
N THR A 387 36.09 4.47 7.83
CA THR A 387 37.54 4.22 7.62
C THR A 387 37.87 3.10 6.62
N LYS A 388 36.89 2.36 6.10
CA LYS A 388 37.02 1.13 5.27
C LYS A 388 37.77 -0.06 5.93
N LEU A 389 37.80 -0.13 7.25
CA LEU A 389 38.40 -1.23 8.00
C LEU A 389 37.64 -2.55 7.77
N ASN A 390 38.36 -3.65 7.48
CA ASN A 390 37.80 -5.01 7.46
C ASN A 390 37.96 -5.78 8.78
N THR A 391 38.89 -5.33 9.64
CA THR A 391 39.30 -5.94 10.91
C THR A 391 39.71 -4.86 11.91
N LEU A 392 39.81 -5.24 13.19
CA LEU A 392 40.38 -4.42 14.28
C LEU A 392 41.42 -5.26 15.02
N PRO A 393 42.48 -4.66 15.58
CA PRO A 393 43.41 -5.34 16.50
C PRO A 393 42.72 -5.63 17.84
N GLU A 394 43.31 -6.49 18.66
CA GLU A 394 42.86 -6.67 20.05
C GLU A 394 43.15 -5.40 20.88
N ILE A 395 42.15 -4.90 21.60
CA ILE A 395 42.18 -3.61 22.30
C ILE A 395 42.19 -3.83 23.81
N TYR A 396 43.34 -3.65 24.46
CA TYR A 396 43.50 -3.82 25.89
C TYR A 396 43.69 -2.47 26.62
N ASN A 397 43.29 -2.41 27.89
CA ASN A 397 43.57 -1.33 28.86
C ASN A 397 43.05 0.10 28.58
N ILE A 398 42.46 0.42 27.42
CA ILE A 398 41.87 1.77 27.17
C ILE A 398 40.58 1.99 27.99
N GLN A 399 40.35 3.24 28.43
CA GLN A 399 39.15 3.65 29.17
C GLN A 399 38.02 4.22 28.29
N LEU A 400 37.84 3.66 27.08
CA LEU A 400 36.82 4.13 26.13
C LEU A 400 35.40 4.14 26.73
N ARG A 401 34.70 5.23 26.45
CA ARG A 401 33.29 5.48 26.77
C ARG A 401 32.42 5.50 25.52
N GLU A 402 32.97 5.98 24.42
CA GLU A 402 32.26 6.10 23.15
C GLU A 402 33.19 5.59 22.03
N PHE A 403 32.69 4.66 21.23
CA PHE A 403 33.46 4.06 20.13
C PHE A 403 32.59 3.99 18.87
N TYR A 404 33.00 4.74 17.85
CA TYR A 404 32.29 4.84 16.58
C TYR A 404 33.08 4.10 15.50
N LEU A 405 32.47 3.05 14.94
CA LEU A 405 33.01 2.12 13.96
C LEU A 405 32.12 2.00 12.72
N CYS A 406 31.16 2.90 12.55
CA CYS A 406 30.13 2.77 11.53
C CYS A 406 30.65 3.07 10.11
N LYS A 407 29.97 2.56 9.07
CA LYS A 407 30.35 2.69 7.64
C LYS A 407 31.71 2.06 7.28
N ASN A 408 32.08 0.98 7.97
CA ASN A 408 33.29 0.20 7.69
C ASN A 408 32.93 -1.13 6.97
N PHE A 409 33.89 -2.05 6.87
CA PHE A 409 33.71 -3.38 6.28
C PHE A 409 33.99 -4.50 7.28
N LEU A 410 33.82 -4.23 8.58
CA LEU A 410 34.12 -5.18 9.65
C LEU A 410 33.24 -6.43 9.49
N GLN A 411 33.89 -7.59 9.35
CA GLN A 411 33.21 -8.89 9.28
C GLN A 411 33.12 -9.56 10.66
N THR A 412 34.05 -9.23 11.55
CA THR A 412 34.14 -9.69 12.95
C THR A 412 34.58 -8.55 13.86
N ILE A 413 34.37 -8.71 15.16
CA ILE A 413 34.79 -7.78 16.22
C ILE A 413 35.66 -8.56 17.22
N PRO A 414 36.89 -8.11 17.55
CA PRO A 414 37.78 -8.83 18.45
C PRO A 414 37.19 -8.94 19.88
N PRO A 415 37.30 -10.11 20.56
CA PRO A 415 36.67 -10.33 21.87
C PRO A 415 37.05 -9.34 22.96
N SER A 416 38.24 -8.72 22.89
CA SER A 416 38.68 -7.67 23.80
C SER A 416 37.75 -6.45 23.88
N ILE A 417 37.05 -6.08 22.79
CA ILE A 417 36.10 -4.95 22.79
C ILE A 417 34.96 -5.18 23.79
N TYR A 418 34.51 -6.42 23.96
CA TYR A 418 33.49 -6.78 24.96
C TYR A 418 34.00 -6.76 26.40
N SER A 419 35.30 -6.51 26.62
CA SER A 419 35.90 -6.32 27.95
C SER A 419 35.99 -4.85 28.40
N LEU A 420 35.63 -3.88 27.53
CA LEU A 420 35.73 -2.44 27.79
C LEU A 420 34.67 -1.95 28.80
N LYS A 421 34.96 -2.14 30.09
CA LYS A 421 34.07 -1.90 31.24
C LYS A 421 33.42 -0.51 31.33
N TYR A 422 34.02 0.50 30.70
CA TYR A 422 33.56 1.89 30.74
C TYR A 422 32.69 2.31 29.56
N LEU A 423 32.55 1.45 28.55
CA LEU A 423 31.86 1.75 27.29
C LEU A 423 30.37 2.03 27.53
N ARG A 424 29.88 3.15 26.96
CA ARG A 424 28.51 3.67 27.06
C ARG A 424 27.83 3.78 25.71
N VAL A 425 28.59 4.10 24.66
CA VAL A 425 28.12 4.16 23.27
C VAL A 425 29.00 3.26 22.41
N LEU A 426 28.37 2.37 21.65
CA LEU A 426 29.02 1.54 20.64
C LEU A 426 28.19 1.58 19.36
N ASP A 427 28.77 2.13 18.28
CA ASP A 427 28.12 2.21 16.97
C ASP A 427 28.93 1.42 15.94
N MET A 428 28.39 0.28 15.51
CA MET A 428 28.97 -0.61 14.50
C MET A 428 28.07 -0.71 13.26
N SER A 429 27.22 0.29 13.04
CA SER A 429 26.25 0.34 11.93
C SER A 429 26.93 0.39 10.56
N ARG A 430 26.33 -0.18 9.52
CA ARG A 430 26.85 -0.20 8.13
C ARG A 430 28.23 -0.86 8.08
N ASN A 431 28.25 -2.14 8.45
CA ASN A 431 29.39 -3.04 8.40
C ASN A 431 28.98 -4.37 7.73
N LEU A 432 29.85 -5.38 7.77
CA LEU A 432 29.61 -6.71 7.18
C LEU A 432 29.42 -7.79 8.28
N LEU A 433 28.95 -7.39 9.46
CA LEU A 433 28.81 -8.29 10.61
C LEU A 433 27.61 -9.24 10.41
N SER A 434 27.84 -10.55 10.53
CA SER A 434 26.82 -11.59 10.39
C SER A 434 26.32 -12.17 11.72
N THR A 435 27.13 -12.08 12.78
CA THR A 435 26.85 -12.67 14.09
C THR A 435 27.28 -11.74 15.22
N LEU A 436 26.44 -11.61 16.25
CA LEU A 436 26.74 -10.89 17.48
C LEU A 436 27.04 -11.93 18.58
N PRO A 437 28.25 -11.98 19.15
CA PRO A 437 28.63 -13.03 20.10
C PRO A 437 28.03 -12.80 21.48
N GLU A 438 27.88 -13.88 22.25
CA GLU A 438 27.32 -13.86 23.62
C GLU A 438 28.10 -12.96 24.60
N ASP A 439 29.34 -12.63 24.26
CA ASP A 439 30.15 -11.72 25.06
C ASP A 439 29.65 -10.27 25.06
N ILE A 440 28.73 -9.89 24.16
CA ILE A 440 28.06 -8.57 24.20
C ILE A 440 27.44 -8.28 25.58
N GLY A 441 26.89 -9.29 26.26
CA GLY A 441 26.31 -9.18 27.60
C GLY A 441 27.31 -8.86 28.73
N ARG A 442 28.62 -8.84 28.44
CA ARG A 442 29.65 -8.37 29.38
C ARG A 442 29.66 -6.84 29.53
N LEU A 443 29.21 -6.10 28.50
CA LEU A 443 29.22 -4.63 28.45
C LEU A 443 28.10 -3.99 29.29
N LYS A 444 27.95 -4.39 30.56
CA LYS A 444 26.84 -3.96 31.46
C LYS A 444 26.72 -2.44 31.69
N GLY A 445 27.73 -1.65 31.30
CA GLY A 445 27.69 -0.19 31.32
C GLY A 445 27.02 0.45 30.10
N LEU A 446 26.80 -0.29 29.02
CA LEU A 446 26.37 0.24 27.73
C LEU A 446 24.97 0.86 27.81
N LYS A 447 24.79 2.00 27.14
CA LYS A 447 23.53 2.76 27.03
C LYS A 447 22.99 2.78 25.61
N VAL A 448 23.87 2.95 24.63
CA VAL A 448 23.51 3.04 23.21
C VAL A 448 24.28 1.97 22.44
N LEU A 449 23.55 1.11 21.74
CA LEU A 449 24.10 0.09 20.85
C LEU A 449 23.46 0.22 19.47
N ARG A 450 24.26 0.58 18.47
CA ARG A 450 23.79 0.66 17.07
C ARG A 450 24.50 -0.36 16.19
N LEU A 451 23.69 -1.13 15.49
CA LEU A 451 24.03 -2.31 14.69
C LEU A 451 23.34 -2.24 13.31
N SER A 452 22.75 -1.10 12.96
CA SER A 452 21.92 -0.95 11.76
C SER A 452 22.71 -1.22 10.47
N GLY A 453 22.11 -1.90 9.48
CA GLY A 453 22.74 -2.07 8.16
C GLY A 453 23.88 -3.07 8.20
N ASN A 454 23.64 -4.23 8.79
CA ASN A 454 24.58 -5.35 8.85
C ASN A 454 23.92 -6.60 8.21
N SER A 455 24.34 -7.80 8.56
CA SER A 455 23.74 -9.06 8.10
C SER A 455 23.39 -10.01 9.26
N PHE A 456 23.01 -9.47 10.42
CA PHE A 456 22.61 -10.28 11.58
C PHE A 456 21.31 -11.04 11.30
N GLU A 457 21.33 -12.38 11.45
CA GLU A 457 20.13 -13.22 11.34
C GLU A 457 19.45 -13.52 12.69
N ARG A 458 20.20 -13.38 13.78
CA ARG A 458 19.81 -13.71 15.17
C ARG A 458 20.41 -12.70 16.15
N VAL A 459 19.75 -12.54 17.29
CA VAL A 459 20.22 -11.74 18.43
C VAL A 459 20.51 -12.70 19.60
N PRO A 460 21.70 -12.63 20.24
CA PRO A 460 22.08 -13.53 21.33
C PRO A 460 21.23 -13.28 22.59
N PRO A 461 20.80 -14.32 23.34
CA PRO A 461 20.04 -14.17 24.60
C PRO A 461 20.74 -13.27 25.63
N THR A 462 22.07 -13.28 25.68
CA THR A 462 22.86 -12.41 26.57
C THR A 462 22.70 -10.91 26.33
N ILE A 463 22.04 -10.47 25.24
CA ILE A 463 21.64 -9.07 25.07
C ILE A 463 20.80 -8.59 26.27
N GLY A 464 19.98 -9.47 26.85
CA GLY A 464 19.16 -9.18 28.04
C GLY A 464 19.96 -8.84 29.31
N HIS A 465 21.28 -9.06 29.33
CA HIS A 465 22.13 -8.63 30.45
C HIS A 465 22.44 -7.12 30.45
N LEU A 466 22.11 -6.39 29.38
CA LEU A 466 22.35 -4.96 29.23
C LEU A 466 21.25 -4.10 29.86
N ALA A 467 20.98 -4.29 31.17
CA ALA A 467 19.90 -3.61 31.90
C ALA A 467 20.03 -2.07 32.03
N HIS A 468 21.07 -1.47 31.45
CA HIS A 468 21.29 -0.02 31.36
C HIS A 468 21.19 0.53 29.93
N LEU A 469 20.87 -0.32 28.94
CA LEU A 469 20.67 0.06 27.55
C LEU A 469 19.36 0.85 27.40
N THR A 470 19.45 2.05 26.84
CA THR A 470 18.33 2.96 26.56
C THR A 470 17.99 3.00 25.07
N GLU A 471 18.97 2.80 24.18
CA GLU A 471 18.80 2.80 22.72
C GLU A 471 19.41 1.54 22.10
N LEU A 472 18.61 0.77 21.37
CA LEU A 472 19.04 -0.39 20.58
C LEU A 472 18.53 -0.25 19.13
N ASP A 473 19.45 -0.08 18.19
CA ASP A 473 19.15 -0.03 16.75
C ASP A 473 19.75 -1.25 16.05
N MET A 474 18.89 -2.13 15.54
CA MET A 474 19.26 -3.29 14.71
C MET A 474 18.53 -3.28 13.35
N SER A 475 18.11 -2.10 12.89
CA SER A 475 17.43 -1.89 11.61
C SER A 475 18.27 -2.37 10.41
N ARG A 476 17.66 -2.75 9.30
CA ARG A 476 18.33 -3.14 8.03
C ARG A 476 19.27 -4.32 8.26
N ASN A 477 18.71 -5.41 8.74
CA ASN A 477 19.38 -6.68 9.02
C ASN A 477 18.52 -7.84 8.47
N ARG A 478 18.77 -9.08 8.92
CA ARG A 478 18.04 -10.30 8.49
C ARG A 478 17.41 -11.03 9.67
N ILE A 479 17.14 -10.31 10.76
CA ILE A 479 16.70 -10.90 12.03
C ILE A 479 15.33 -11.53 11.84
N ARG A 480 15.21 -12.83 12.13
CA ARG A 480 13.93 -13.57 11.98
C ARG A 480 13.08 -13.62 13.24
N ARG A 481 13.71 -13.56 14.43
CA ARG A 481 13.09 -13.64 15.76
C ARG A 481 13.95 -12.90 16.79
N LEU A 482 13.31 -12.38 17.84
CA LEU A 482 13.98 -11.83 19.03
C LEU A 482 14.01 -12.87 20.15
N PRO A 483 15.05 -12.90 21.02
CA PRO A 483 15.11 -13.77 22.20
C PRO A 483 14.14 -13.28 23.29
N PRO A 484 13.49 -14.18 24.06
CA PRO A 484 12.62 -13.79 25.18
C PRO A 484 13.40 -13.10 26.31
N GLU A 485 14.72 -13.27 26.39
CA GLU A 485 15.61 -12.55 27.31
C GLU A 485 15.62 -11.03 27.10
N ILE A 486 15.05 -10.52 25.99
CA ILE A 486 14.96 -9.07 25.71
C ILE A 486 14.30 -8.27 26.84
N LYS A 487 13.40 -8.87 27.63
CA LYS A 487 12.80 -8.26 28.86
C LYS A 487 13.83 -7.79 29.89
N GLY A 488 15.07 -8.30 29.85
CA GLY A 488 16.17 -7.86 30.70
C GLY A 488 16.69 -6.44 30.38
N LEU A 489 16.34 -5.88 29.22
CA LEU A 489 16.62 -4.50 28.83
C LEU A 489 15.67 -3.51 29.55
N THR A 490 15.61 -3.55 30.88
CA THR A 490 14.61 -2.84 31.70
C THR A 490 14.65 -1.31 31.62
N ALA A 491 15.70 -0.74 31.02
CA ALA A 491 15.87 0.69 30.80
C ALA A 491 15.65 1.13 29.33
N LEU A 492 15.20 0.23 28.45
CA LEU A 492 15.10 0.51 27.01
C LEU A 492 13.97 1.50 26.72
N GLU A 493 14.34 2.60 26.07
CA GLU A 493 13.45 3.71 25.67
C GLU A 493 13.18 3.68 24.16
N VAL A 494 14.17 3.26 23.37
CA VAL A 494 14.12 3.18 21.90
C VAL A 494 14.61 1.82 21.41
N LEU A 495 13.77 1.13 20.60
CA LEU A 495 14.07 -0.11 19.89
C LEU A 495 13.76 0.06 18.40
N LEU A 496 14.76 -0.03 17.53
CA LEU A 496 14.60 0.11 16.08
C LEU A 496 14.93 -1.19 15.34
N LEU A 497 13.96 -1.70 14.58
CA LEU A 497 14.02 -2.98 13.86
C LEU A 497 13.52 -2.86 12.40
N GLU A 498 13.44 -1.63 11.84
CA GLU A 498 13.08 -1.33 10.44
C GLU A 498 13.80 -2.28 9.47
N SER A 499 13.16 -2.79 8.42
CA SER A 499 13.77 -3.63 7.37
C SER A 499 14.49 -4.86 7.93
N ASN A 500 13.71 -5.81 8.42
CA ASN A 500 14.18 -7.11 8.92
C ASN A 500 13.24 -8.24 8.43
N CYS A 501 13.41 -9.46 8.95
CA CYS A 501 12.61 -10.63 8.59
C CYS A 501 11.78 -11.15 9.77
N ILE A 502 11.41 -10.29 10.72
CA ILE A 502 10.76 -10.69 11.97
C ILE A 502 9.35 -11.19 11.67
N GLN A 503 9.07 -12.46 12.01
CA GLN A 503 7.77 -13.11 11.75
C GLN A 503 6.78 -12.94 12.92
N SER A 504 7.31 -12.80 14.14
CA SER A 504 6.54 -12.59 15.36
C SER A 504 7.42 -12.01 16.46
N LEU A 505 6.78 -11.36 17.43
CA LEU A 505 7.43 -10.83 18.64
C LEU A 505 7.15 -11.77 19.83
N PRO A 506 8.13 -12.04 20.72
CA PRO A 506 7.86 -12.72 21.97
C PRO A 506 7.04 -11.81 22.90
N GLU A 507 6.18 -12.39 23.75
CA GLU A 507 5.35 -11.61 24.69
C GLU A 507 6.21 -10.75 25.64
N GLU A 508 7.44 -11.18 25.90
CA GLU A 508 8.44 -10.46 26.68
C GLU A 508 8.77 -9.04 26.20
N VAL A 509 8.52 -8.70 24.94
CA VAL A 509 8.65 -7.30 24.46
C VAL A 509 7.67 -6.39 25.22
N CYS A 510 6.53 -6.92 25.67
CA CYS A 510 5.49 -6.17 26.39
C CYS A 510 5.85 -5.83 27.85
N ASP A 511 6.95 -6.38 28.39
CA ASP A 511 7.46 -6.04 29.73
C ASP A 511 8.44 -4.85 29.70
N LEU A 512 8.81 -4.36 28.51
CA LEU A 512 9.66 -3.18 28.30
C LEU A 512 8.92 -1.85 28.58
N THR A 513 8.38 -1.69 29.78
CA THR A 513 7.50 -0.57 30.17
C THR A 513 8.08 0.85 30.04
N GLN A 514 9.39 0.99 29.81
CA GLN A 514 10.01 2.29 29.56
C GLN A 514 9.99 2.71 28.08
N LEU A 515 9.69 1.77 27.17
CA LEU A 515 9.81 1.92 25.73
C LEU A 515 8.82 2.95 25.18
N HIS A 516 9.36 4.01 24.58
CA HIS A 516 8.62 5.10 23.97
C HIS A 516 8.79 5.15 22.44
N THR A 517 9.66 4.30 21.87
CA THR A 517 9.79 4.13 20.42
C THR A 517 10.09 2.67 20.07
N LEU A 518 9.28 2.12 19.17
CA LEU A 518 9.33 0.76 18.66
C LEU A 518 9.10 0.78 17.15
N ASP A 519 10.18 0.74 16.37
CA ASP A 519 10.10 0.61 14.91
C ASP A 519 10.13 -0.86 14.52
N LEU A 520 9.09 -1.31 13.83
CA LEU A 520 8.93 -2.65 13.27
C LEU A 520 8.60 -2.61 11.78
N THR A 521 8.78 -1.44 11.14
CA THR A 521 8.47 -1.21 9.72
C THR A 521 9.21 -2.21 8.82
N ASP A 522 8.62 -2.63 7.70
CA ASP A 522 9.28 -3.45 6.66
C ASP A 522 9.77 -4.80 7.24
N ASN A 523 8.81 -5.62 7.72
CA ASN A 523 9.03 -6.92 8.39
C ASN A 523 7.92 -7.92 7.99
N GLN A 524 7.93 -9.13 8.59
CA GLN A 524 7.02 -10.24 8.26
C GLN A 524 5.98 -10.52 9.37
N ILE A 525 5.67 -9.53 10.22
CA ILE A 525 4.83 -9.72 11.41
C ILE A 525 3.36 -9.87 10.99
N ARG A 526 2.77 -11.04 11.26
CA ARG A 526 1.34 -11.29 11.03
C ARG A 526 0.44 -10.90 12.22
N SER A 527 0.94 -11.02 13.44
CA SER A 527 0.17 -10.68 14.64
C SER A 527 1.00 -10.00 15.74
N LEU A 528 0.34 -9.12 16.50
CA LEU A 528 0.92 -8.44 17.67
C LEU A 528 0.58 -9.20 18.97
N PRO A 529 1.53 -9.34 19.92
CA PRO A 529 1.25 -9.94 21.23
C PRO A 529 0.09 -9.27 21.97
N MET A 530 -0.82 -10.07 22.54
CA MET A 530 -2.02 -9.57 23.23
C MET A 530 -1.68 -8.69 24.45
N ALA A 531 -0.49 -8.83 25.03
CA ALA A 531 -0.01 -8.00 26.13
C ALA A 531 0.52 -6.61 25.71
N MET A 532 0.57 -6.27 24.42
CA MET A 532 1.24 -5.05 23.93
C MET A 532 0.63 -3.73 24.46
N TYR A 533 -0.65 -3.74 24.87
CA TYR A 533 -1.30 -2.59 25.54
C TYR A 533 -0.63 -2.16 26.86
N ARG A 534 0.31 -2.96 27.41
CA ARG A 534 1.15 -2.59 28.57
C ARG A 534 2.16 -1.50 28.25
N LEU A 535 2.54 -1.32 26.98
CA LEU A 535 3.57 -0.38 26.54
C LEU A 535 3.01 1.04 26.40
N THR A 536 2.41 1.58 27.47
CA THR A 536 1.61 2.81 27.44
C THR A 536 2.38 4.07 27.04
N ARG A 537 3.72 4.05 27.03
CA ARG A 537 4.54 5.16 26.50
C ARG A 537 4.61 5.21 24.98
N LEU A 538 4.22 4.16 24.26
CA LEU A 538 4.16 4.20 22.80
C LEU A 538 3.03 5.09 22.26
N THR A 539 2.04 5.46 23.10
CA THR A 539 0.97 6.42 22.75
C THR A 539 1.32 7.86 23.13
N GLU A 540 2.35 8.07 23.94
CA GLU A 540 2.91 9.40 24.20
C GLU A 540 3.65 9.90 22.93
N ALA A 541 3.48 11.18 22.58
CA ALA A 541 4.11 11.76 21.40
C ALA A 541 5.52 12.26 21.73
N HIS A 542 6.54 11.68 21.09
CA HIS A 542 7.95 11.98 21.36
C HIS A 542 8.66 12.55 20.13
N SER A 543 9.46 13.60 20.33
CA SER A 543 10.11 14.36 19.26
C SER A 543 11.37 13.66 18.70
N PHE A 544 11.21 12.66 17.83
CA PHE A 544 12.34 12.13 17.06
C PHE A 544 12.52 12.92 15.75
N LYS A 545 13.73 13.44 15.52
CA LYS A 545 14.17 14.08 14.25
C LYS A 545 13.17 15.10 13.64
N LYS A 546 12.63 16.02 14.46
CA LYS A 546 11.66 17.08 14.09
C LYS A 546 10.24 16.63 13.69
N LEU A 547 9.86 15.38 13.96
CA LEU A 547 8.47 14.95 13.83
C LEU A 547 7.90 14.65 15.22
N GLU A 548 6.71 15.19 15.48
CA GLU A 548 5.87 14.76 16.62
C GLU A 548 4.94 13.66 16.10
N LYS A 549 5.27 12.40 16.43
CA LYS A 549 4.44 11.22 16.14
C LYS A 549 4.43 10.26 17.33
N CYS A 550 3.45 9.37 17.33
CA CYS A 550 3.36 8.25 18.26
C CYS A 550 4.54 7.28 18.07
N GLY A 551 4.86 6.51 19.11
CA GLY A 551 6.10 5.72 19.20
C GLY A 551 6.10 4.37 18.48
N LEU A 552 4.98 3.86 17.96
CA LEU A 552 4.89 2.53 17.34
C LEU A 552 4.73 2.63 15.82
N TRP A 553 5.64 2.01 15.07
CA TRP A 553 5.61 2.00 13.59
C TRP A 553 5.56 0.56 13.05
N LEU A 554 4.57 0.28 12.20
CA LEU A 554 4.19 -1.07 11.78
C LEU A 554 4.05 -1.24 10.25
N TYR A 555 4.28 -0.18 9.47
CA TYR A 555 4.02 -0.18 8.03
C TYR A 555 4.82 -1.27 7.29
N LYS A 556 4.28 -1.74 6.16
CA LYS A 556 4.84 -2.89 5.41
C LYS A 556 5.07 -4.15 6.27
N ASN A 557 4.09 -4.51 7.07
CA ASN A 557 3.96 -5.86 7.63
C ASN A 557 2.67 -6.51 7.12
N PRO A 558 2.63 -7.83 6.94
CA PRO A 558 1.42 -8.59 6.60
C PRO A 558 0.51 -8.77 7.83
N LEU A 559 0.20 -7.67 8.53
CA LEU A 559 -0.53 -7.69 9.81
C LEU A 559 -2.01 -8.05 9.60
N GLU A 560 -2.34 -9.26 10.04
CA GLU A 560 -3.68 -9.88 10.07
C GLU A 560 -4.41 -9.55 11.39
N GLN A 561 -3.68 -9.47 12.51
CA GLN A 561 -4.24 -9.19 13.83
C GLN A 561 -3.35 -8.21 14.66
N PRO A 562 -3.81 -6.96 14.92
CA PRO A 562 -5.06 -6.37 14.47
C PRO A 562 -5.12 -6.21 12.94
N SER A 563 -6.31 -6.01 12.40
CA SER A 563 -6.52 -5.82 10.97
C SER A 563 -5.97 -4.47 10.47
N PRO A 564 -5.81 -4.34 9.13
CA PRO A 564 -5.29 -3.13 8.50
C PRO A 564 -5.96 -1.82 8.90
N GLU A 565 -7.27 -1.81 9.19
CA GLU A 565 -7.93 -0.57 9.59
C GLU A 565 -7.42 -0.09 10.96
N VAL A 566 -7.42 -0.94 12.00
CA VAL A 566 -6.94 -0.52 13.34
C VAL A 566 -5.50 0.02 13.29
N TRP A 567 -4.57 -0.68 12.62
CA TRP A 567 -3.13 -0.33 12.73
C TRP A 567 -2.66 0.78 11.80
N ARG A 568 -3.39 1.08 10.71
CA ARG A 568 -3.04 2.19 9.79
C ARG A 568 -3.37 3.59 10.33
N THR A 569 -4.10 3.69 11.44
CA THR A 569 -4.66 4.93 12.03
C THR A 569 -3.64 5.92 12.60
N GLU A 570 -2.35 5.63 12.52
CA GLU A 570 -1.24 6.33 13.19
C GLU A 570 -1.35 6.45 14.73
N ARG A 571 -2.33 5.75 15.35
CA ARG A 571 -2.66 5.86 16.79
C ARG A 571 -2.56 4.51 17.50
N PRO A 572 -1.51 4.29 18.32
CA PRO A 572 -1.36 3.02 19.03
C PRO A 572 -2.44 2.78 20.08
N ASP A 573 -3.17 3.82 20.53
CA ASP A 573 -4.32 3.69 21.43
C ASP A 573 -5.41 2.78 20.86
N ASN A 574 -5.72 2.90 19.56
CA ASN A 574 -6.76 2.10 18.90
C ASN A 574 -6.34 0.62 18.86
N ILE A 575 -5.06 0.35 18.56
CA ILE A 575 -4.46 -0.99 18.60
C ILE A 575 -4.52 -1.56 20.03
N PHE A 576 -4.18 -0.75 21.03
CA PHE A 576 -4.14 -1.17 22.43
C PHE A 576 -5.54 -1.42 23.00
N GLU A 577 -6.55 -0.64 22.62
CA GLU A 577 -7.94 -0.89 22.99
C GLU A 577 -8.47 -2.18 22.33
N TYR A 578 -8.14 -2.42 21.06
CA TYR A 578 -8.51 -3.65 20.35
C TYR A 578 -7.92 -4.90 21.03
N LEU A 579 -6.60 -4.95 21.26
CA LEU A 579 -5.93 -6.09 21.91
C LEU A 579 -6.46 -6.30 23.34
N LYS A 580 -6.74 -5.21 24.07
CA LYS A 580 -7.33 -5.26 25.41
C LYS A 580 -8.79 -5.76 25.41
N LYS A 581 -9.59 -5.42 24.39
CA LYS A 581 -10.96 -5.97 24.21
C LYS A 581 -10.91 -7.48 23.96
N LEU A 582 -10.01 -7.96 23.10
CA LEU A 582 -9.81 -9.39 22.84
C LEU A 582 -9.38 -10.18 24.09
N LEU A 583 -8.60 -9.58 25.00
CA LEU A 583 -8.17 -10.24 26.24
C LEU A 583 -9.28 -10.33 27.31
N ILE A 584 -10.26 -9.42 27.29
CA ILE A 584 -11.28 -9.27 28.36
C ILE A 584 -12.58 -10.00 28.01
N ILE A 585 -12.98 -10.00 26.74
CA ILE A 585 -14.25 -10.58 26.29
C ILE A 585 -14.00 -12.04 25.87
N LYS A 586 -14.93 -12.95 26.19
CA LYS A 586 -14.90 -14.32 25.65
C LYS A 586 -14.81 -14.26 24.14
N THR A 587 -13.68 -14.68 23.58
CA THR A 587 -13.47 -14.80 22.14
C THR A 587 -14.18 -16.06 21.64
N GLU A 588 -15.04 -15.89 20.66
CA GLU A 588 -15.67 -16.99 19.93
C GLU A 588 -14.92 -17.14 18.60
N ASN A 589 -14.17 -18.23 18.44
CA ASN A 589 -13.54 -18.57 17.17
C ASN A 589 -14.59 -19.20 16.25
N LEU A 590 -15.37 -18.36 15.56
CA LEU A 590 -16.37 -18.82 14.61
C LEU A 590 -15.69 -19.09 13.26
N GLN A 591 -14.99 -20.23 13.15
CA GLN A 591 -14.34 -20.66 11.90
C GLN A 591 -15.39 -20.83 10.80
N ARG A 592 -15.51 -19.80 9.96
CA ARG A 592 -16.42 -19.75 8.82
C ARG A 592 -15.67 -19.32 7.57
N GLN A 593 -15.64 -20.20 6.57
CA GLN A 593 -15.00 -19.96 5.28
C GLN A 593 -16.04 -19.86 4.16
N LYS A 594 -15.84 -18.94 3.21
CA LYS A 594 -16.60 -18.87 1.96
C LYS A 594 -16.01 -19.85 0.94
N ILE A 595 -16.89 -20.61 0.30
CA ILE A 595 -16.60 -21.46 -0.85
C ILE A 595 -17.48 -21.00 -2.02
N GLN A 596 -16.86 -20.72 -3.16
CA GLN A 596 -17.48 -20.09 -4.32
C GLN A 596 -17.47 -21.06 -5.49
N VAL A 597 -18.64 -21.59 -5.84
CA VAL A 597 -18.76 -22.72 -6.76
C VAL A 597 -19.15 -22.18 -8.13
N ILE A 598 -18.19 -22.22 -9.08
CA ILE A 598 -18.31 -21.63 -10.42
C ILE A 598 -18.07 -22.68 -11.53
N GLY A 599 -18.27 -22.30 -12.80
CA GLY A 599 -18.15 -23.16 -13.97
C GLY A 599 -19.42 -23.14 -14.83
N ASP A 600 -19.40 -23.82 -15.97
CA ASP A 600 -20.44 -23.71 -17.00
C ASP A 600 -21.82 -24.29 -16.59
N SER A 601 -22.86 -23.92 -17.33
CA SER A 601 -24.20 -24.46 -17.17
C SER A 601 -24.18 -26.00 -17.28
N GLN A 602 -24.95 -26.68 -16.43
CA GLN A 602 -24.97 -28.15 -16.31
C GLN A 602 -23.67 -28.81 -15.78
N SER A 603 -22.64 -28.06 -15.35
CA SER A 603 -21.40 -28.62 -14.81
C SER A 603 -21.50 -29.33 -13.44
N GLY A 604 -22.71 -29.54 -12.90
CA GLY A 604 -22.95 -30.30 -11.67
C GLY A 604 -22.90 -29.52 -10.35
N LYS A 605 -22.61 -28.21 -10.36
CA LYS A 605 -22.46 -27.35 -9.16
C LYS A 605 -23.54 -27.55 -8.08
N THR A 606 -24.81 -27.39 -8.45
CA THR A 606 -25.94 -27.49 -7.50
C THR A 606 -26.09 -28.91 -6.94
N SER A 607 -25.80 -29.94 -7.75
CA SER A 607 -25.75 -31.34 -7.30
C SER A 607 -24.60 -31.58 -6.32
N LEU A 608 -23.41 -31.03 -6.60
CA LEU A 608 -22.24 -31.10 -5.73
C LEU A 608 -22.49 -30.41 -4.37
N ILE A 609 -23.11 -29.22 -4.38
CA ILE A 609 -23.48 -28.52 -3.14
C ILE A 609 -24.51 -29.31 -2.32
N ARG A 610 -25.48 -29.97 -2.97
CA ARG A 610 -26.42 -30.90 -2.30
C ARG A 610 -25.69 -32.13 -1.74
N ALA A 611 -24.75 -32.70 -2.47
CA ALA A 611 -23.95 -33.85 -2.03
C ALA A 611 -23.07 -33.51 -0.81
N LEU A 612 -22.41 -32.35 -0.81
CA LEU A 612 -21.62 -31.84 0.32
C LEU A 612 -22.51 -31.56 1.54
N SER A 613 -23.58 -30.78 1.36
CA SER A 613 -24.36 -30.23 2.47
C SER A 613 -25.46 -31.16 3.04
N LEU A 614 -26.01 -32.06 2.23
CA LEU A 614 -27.12 -32.95 2.59
C LEU A 614 -26.76 -34.44 2.53
N ARG A 615 -25.53 -34.79 2.12
CA ARG A 615 -25.06 -36.18 1.92
C ARG A 615 -26.00 -37.02 1.03
N LYS A 616 -26.51 -36.41 -0.06
CA LYS A 616 -27.39 -37.04 -1.07
C LYS A 616 -27.11 -36.47 -2.44
N SER A 617 -27.11 -37.31 -3.47
CA SER A 617 -27.28 -36.80 -4.83
C SER A 617 -28.76 -36.51 -5.10
N MET A 618 -29.03 -35.47 -5.88
CA MET A 618 -30.34 -35.21 -6.48
C MET A 618 -30.12 -34.44 -7.77
N LEU A 619 -30.16 -35.16 -8.90
CA LEU A 619 -30.12 -34.59 -10.24
C LEU A 619 -31.27 -33.57 -10.40
N THR A 620 -30.93 -32.37 -10.88
CA THR A 620 -31.92 -31.32 -11.22
C THR A 620 -32.44 -31.57 -12.64
N TYR A 621 -33.70 -31.98 -12.77
CA TYR A 621 -34.27 -32.41 -14.05
C TYR A 621 -35.04 -31.29 -14.79
N GLY A 622 -35.22 -30.11 -14.18
CA GLY A 622 -35.99 -29.00 -14.76
C GLY A 622 -35.18 -27.71 -15.01
N TYR A 623 -35.51 -26.99 -16.09
CA TYR A 623 -35.03 -25.61 -16.31
C TYR A 623 -35.39 -24.67 -15.14
N SER A 624 -36.54 -24.90 -14.50
CA SER A 624 -37.03 -24.19 -13.32
C SER A 624 -36.22 -24.42 -12.04
N GLU A 625 -35.37 -25.45 -11.98
CA GLU A 625 -34.54 -25.78 -10.82
C GLU A 625 -33.11 -25.22 -10.88
N ARG A 626 -32.75 -24.53 -11.98
CA ARG A 626 -31.41 -23.96 -12.16
C ARG A 626 -31.20 -22.73 -11.28
N THR A 627 -30.06 -22.71 -10.58
CA THR A 627 -29.62 -21.58 -9.77
C THR A 627 -29.54 -20.29 -10.60
N ARG A 628 -30.35 -19.29 -10.24
CA ARG A 628 -30.33 -17.95 -10.83
C ARG A 628 -29.32 -17.09 -10.07
N LEU A 629 -28.33 -16.53 -10.78
CA LEU A 629 -27.26 -15.66 -10.26
C LEU A 629 -26.41 -16.27 -9.12
N LEU A 630 -26.93 -16.35 -7.89
CA LEU A 630 -26.22 -16.79 -6.70
C LEU A 630 -27.17 -17.42 -5.67
N GLN A 631 -26.93 -18.67 -5.24
CA GLN A 631 -27.64 -19.29 -4.11
C GLN A 631 -26.69 -19.59 -2.94
N GLN A 632 -27.00 -19.01 -1.77
CA GLN A 632 -26.19 -19.17 -0.56
C GLN A 632 -26.75 -20.26 0.36
N THR A 633 -25.96 -21.33 0.53
CA THR A 633 -26.25 -22.48 1.41
C THR A 633 -25.27 -22.51 2.58
N MET A 634 -25.79 -22.50 3.81
CA MET A 634 -24.96 -22.76 5.00
C MET A 634 -24.76 -24.26 5.15
N TRP A 635 -23.50 -24.69 5.18
CA TRP A 635 -23.10 -26.06 5.51
C TRP A 635 -22.27 -26.04 6.79
N LYS A 636 -22.41 -27.09 7.61
CA LYS A 636 -21.64 -27.27 8.83
C LYS A 636 -21.18 -28.71 8.90
N THR A 637 -19.90 -28.91 9.19
CA THR A 637 -19.27 -30.23 9.14
C THR A 637 -19.25 -30.93 10.49
N GLU A 638 -18.84 -32.19 10.48
CA GLU A 638 -18.73 -33.03 11.68
C GLU A 638 -17.59 -32.56 12.61
N ASN A 639 -16.49 -32.03 12.06
CA ASN A 639 -15.45 -31.34 12.83
C ASN A 639 -15.80 -29.86 13.19
N ASN A 640 -17.09 -29.49 13.10
CA ASN A 640 -17.66 -28.20 13.54
C ASN A 640 -17.16 -26.95 12.76
N VAL A 641 -16.53 -27.13 11.59
CA VAL A 641 -16.24 -26.04 10.64
C VAL A 641 -17.55 -25.56 9.99
N GLU A 642 -17.70 -24.25 9.78
CA GLU A 642 -18.83 -23.69 9.03
C GLU A 642 -18.38 -23.23 7.63
N PHE A 643 -19.17 -23.58 6.62
CA PHE A 643 -18.95 -23.18 5.24
C PHE A 643 -20.15 -22.40 4.71
N VAL A 644 -19.86 -21.28 4.03
CA VAL A 644 -20.84 -20.59 3.18
C VAL A 644 -20.62 -21.08 1.75
N LEU A 645 -21.49 -21.95 1.27
CA LEU A 645 -21.47 -22.43 -0.12
C LEU A 645 -22.26 -21.45 -1.00
N ASN A 646 -21.55 -20.69 -1.82
CA ASN A 646 -22.09 -19.79 -2.84
C ASN A 646 -22.19 -20.55 -4.18
N ASP A 647 -23.38 -21.01 -4.57
CA ASP A 647 -23.65 -21.61 -5.90
C ASP A 647 -23.84 -20.49 -6.92
N PHE A 648 -22.93 -20.33 -7.88
CA PHE A 648 -23.09 -19.32 -8.95
C PHE A 648 -23.82 -19.89 -10.17
N GLY A 649 -24.77 -19.12 -10.70
CA GLY A 649 -25.51 -19.47 -11.91
C GLY A 649 -24.58 -19.50 -13.12
N GLY A 650 -24.25 -20.69 -13.61
CA GLY A 650 -23.24 -20.93 -14.65
C GLY A 650 -23.62 -20.52 -16.09
N ASP A 651 -24.54 -19.57 -16.25
CA ASP A 651 -24.89 -19.01 -17.55
C ASP A 651 -24.11 -17.72 -17.82
N ASN A 652 -23.70 -17.50 -19.08
CA ASN A 652 -22.92 -16.32 -19.46
C ASN A 652 -23.63 -14.99 -19.13
N THR A 653 -24.97 -14.99 -19.07
CA THR A 653 -25.79 -13.84 -18.64
C THR A 653 -25.42 -13.33 -17.25
N TYR A 654 -24.99 -14.22 -16.35
CA TYR A 654 -24.66 -13.84 -14.97
C TYR A 654 -23.20 -13.39 -14.79
N ARG A 655 -22.29 -13.66 -15.73
CA ARG A 655 -20.85 -13.37 -15.57
C ARG A 655 -20.56 -11.88 -15.33
N LEU A 656 -21.29 -10.99 -16.01
CA LEU A 656 -21.36 -9.53 -15.76
C LEU A 656 -21.45 -9.17 -14.27
N LEU A 657 -22.16 -9.98 -13.49
CA LEU A 657 -22.48 -9.73 -12.09
C LEU A 657 -21.52 -10.43 -11.13
N TYR A 658 -20.67 -11.35 -11.61
CA TYR A 658 -19.75 -12.11 -10.75
C TYR A 658 -18.76 -11.18 -10.04
N LYS A 659 -18.27 -10.13 -10.72
CA LYS A 659 -17.42 -9.08 -10.11
C LYS A 659 -18.01 -8.48 -8.83
N MET A 660 -19.34 -8.40 -8.72
CA MET A 660 -20.03 -7.84 -7.54
C MET A 660 -20.10 -8.82 -6.36
N PHE A 661 -19.96 -10.13 -6.59
CA PHE A 661 -20.22 -11.17 -5.58
C PHE A 661 -19.04 -12.13 -5.33
N LEU A 662 -17.97 -12.04 -6.14
CA LEU A 662 -16.73 -12.80 -5.94
C LEU A 662 -15.89 -12.19 -4.82
N ASP A 663 -15.68 -12.95 -3.76
CA ASP A 663 -14.82 -12.59 -2.63
C ASP A 663 -13.36 -13.07 -2.87
N PRO A 664 -12.35 -12.19 -2.91
CA PRO A 664 -10.94 -12.58 -3.06
C PRO A 664 -10.36 -13.38 -1.88
N LYS A 665 -11.04 -13.41 -0.72
CA LYS A 665 -10.70 -14.22 0.46
C LYS A 665 -11.33 -15.62 0.44
N GLY A 666 -12.22 -15.88 -0.51
CA GLY A 666 -12.92 -17.16 -0.65
C GLY A 666 -12.03 -18.26 -1.25
N LEU A 667 -12.39 -19.51 -1.00
CA LEU A 667 -11.94 -20.63 -1.84
C LEU A 667 -12.86 -20.69 -3.05
N VAL A 668 -12.32 -20.80 -4.26
CA VAL A 668 -13.12 -21.07 -5.46
C VAL A 668 -13.09 -22.56 -5.77
N MET A 669 -14.25 -23.17 -5.98
CA MET A 669 -14.37 -24.49 -6.60
C MET A 669 -14.79 -24.29 -8.06
N LEU A 670 -13.86 -24.52 -8.97
CA LEU A 670 -14.12 -24.50 -10.42
C LEU A 670 -14.59 -25.90 -10.84
N VAL A 671 -15.88 -26.00 -11.15
CA VAL A 671 -16.56 -27.27 -11.38
C VAL A 671 -16.85 -27.48 -12.87
N TYR A 672 -16.30 -28.56 -13.43
CA TYR A 672 -16.54 -28.97 -14.82
C TYR A 672 -17.30 -30.31 -14.87
N ASN A 673 -17.93 -30.59 -16.01
CA ASN A 673 -18.52 -31.91 -16.30
C ASN A 673 -17.45 -32.80 -16.94
N ALA A 674 -17.02 -33.87 -16.27
CA ALA A 674 -15.98 -34.75 -16.79
C ALA A 674 -16.48 -35.59 -17.98
N ALA A 675 -17.76 -36.00 -17.97
CA ALA A 675 -18.36 -36.80 -19.05
C ALA A 675 -18.46 -36.06 -20.39
N THR A 676 -18.33 -34.73 -20.40
CA THR A 676 -18.33 -33.90 -21.62
C THR A 676 -17.04 -33.08 -21.78
N PHE A 677 -15.96 -33.46 -21.09
CA PHE A 677 -14.69 -32.77 -21.18
C PHE A 677 -13.83 -33.34 -22.32
N CYS A 678 -13.22 -32.47 -23.11
CA CYS A 678 -12.24 -32.82 -24.12
C CYS A 678 -11.18 -31.72 -24.24
N LYS A 679 -10.02 -32.03 -24.84
CA LYS A 679 -8.92 -31.06 -24.97
C LYS A 679 -9.33 -29.80 -25.77
N GLU A 680 -10.22 -29.95 -26.76
CA GLU A 680 -10.73 -28.84 -27.57
C GLU A 680 -11.64 -27.88 -26.78
N ASN A 681 -12.45 -28.41 -25.85
CA ASN A 681 -13.39 -27.63 -25.05
C ASN A 681 -12.81 -27.16 -23.68
N PHE A 682 -11.53 -27.41 -23.43
CA PHE A 682 -10.83 -27.00 -22.20
C PHE A 682 -10.94 -25.51 -21.93
N TYR A 683 -10.78 -24.66 -22.95
CA TYR A 683 -10.79 -23.20 -22.75
C TYR A 683 -12.15 -22.70 -22.27
N ASN A 684 -13.27 -23.20 -22.82
CA ASN A 684 -14.59 -22.80 -22.34
C ASN A 684 -14.86 -23.36 -20.93
N SER A 685 -14.59 -24.65 -20.75
CA SER A 685 -14.91 -25.40 -19.52
C SER A 685 -14.10 -24.94 -18.30
N ILE A 686 -12.84 -24.51 -18.51
CA ILE A 686 -11.87 -24.24 -17.44
C ILE A 686 -11.06 -22.96 -17.74
N GLY A 687 -10.39 -22.87 -18.89
CA GLY A 687 -9.39 -21.81 -19.17
C GLY A 687 -9.91 -20.37 -19.04
N GLN A 688 -11.10 -20.08 -19.60
CA GLN A 688 -11.75 -18.78 -19.55
C GLN A 688 -12.17 -18.40 -18.12
N TRP A 689 -12.53 -19.39 -17.28
CA TRP A 689 -12.84 -19.16 -15.87
C TRP A 689 -11.58 -18.84 -15.06
N LEU A 690 -10.45 -19.51 -15.35
CA LEU A 690 -9.15 -19.16 -14.76
C LEU A 690 -8.71 -17.74 -15.17
N ASP A 691 -8.88 -17.36 -16.44
CA ASP A 691 -8.53 -16.02 -16.92
C ASP A 691 -9.39 -14.91 -16.28
N MET A 692 -10.71 -15.16 -16.13
CA MET A 692 -11.62 -14.28 -15.40
C MET A 692 -11.20 -14.10 -13.94
N LEU A 693 -10.87 -15.20 -13.24
CA LEU A 693 -10.39 -15.14 -11.86
C LEU A 693 -9.05 -14.42 -11.73
N ALA A 694 -8.14 -14.60 -12.68
CA ALA A 694 -6.85 -13.91 -12.69
C ALA A 694 -7.02 -12.39 -12.90
N ALA A 695 -7.95 -11.96 -13.76
CA ALA A 695 -8.24 -10.54 -13.97
C ALA A 695 -8.96 -9.89 -12.77
N SER A 696 -9.97 -10.56 -12.20
CA SER A 696 -10.85 -9.98 -11.18
C SER A 696 -10.38 -10.18 -9.74
N THR A 697 -9.73 -11.32 -9.44
CA THR A 697 -9.37 -11.76 -8.08
C THR A 697 -7.96 -12.37 -8.03
N PRO A 698 -6.89 -11.58 -8.23
CA PRO A 698 -5.52 -12.08 -8.13
C PRO A 698 -5.21 -12.65 -6.74
N GLY A 699 -4.35 -13.66 -6.66
CA GLY A 699 -3.96 -14.34 -5.43
C GLY A 699 -4.98 -15.33 -4.83
N ILE A 700 -6.19 -15.44 -5.40
CA ILE A 700 -7.28 -16.32 -4.94
C ILE A 700 -6.90 -17.80 -5.04
N VAL A 701 -7.45 -18.63 -4.15
CA VAL A 701 -7.23 -20.09 -4.15
C VAL A 701 -8.32 -20.78 -4.96
N VAL A 702 -7.93 -21.69 -5.86
CA VAL A 702 -8.85 -22.41 -6.76
C VAL A 702 -8.64 -23.92 -6.64
N LYS A 703 -9.70 -24.66 -6.29
CA LYS A 703 -9.78 -26.12 -6.39
C LYS A 703 -10.54 -26.48 -7.66
N ILE A 704 -10.01 -27.41 -8.46
CA ILE A 704 -10.69 -27.92 -9.65
C ILE A 704 -11.40 -29.24 -9.31
N VAL A 705 -12.66 -29.35 -9.72
CA VAL A 705 -13.52 -30.51 -9.42
C VAL A 705 -14.24 -31.00 -10.68
N GLY A 706 -14.02 -32.26 -11.04
CA GLY A 706 -14.74 -32.93 -12.12
C GLY A 706 -15.95 -33.70 -11.60
N THR A 707 -17.15 -33.39 -12.09
CA THR A 707 -18.39 -34.11 -11.72
C THR A 707 -18.80 -35.10 -12.80
N GLN A 708 -19.78 -35.97 -12.48
CA GLN A 708 -20.36 -36.97 -13.40
C GLN A 708 -19.35 -38.04 -13.85
N VAL A 709 -18.36 -38.33 -13.02
CA VAL A 709 -17.30 -39.33 -13.26
C VAL A 709 -17.87 -40.76 -13.39
N ASP A 710 -19.05 -41.01 -12.82
CA ASP A 710 -19.87 -42.22 -13.05
C ASP A 710 -20.29 -42.43 -14.51
N ARG A 711 -20.29 -41.39 -15.34
CA ARG A 711 -20.60 -41.46 -16.78
C ARG A 711 -19.36 -41.60 -17.67
N LEU A 712 -18.20 -41.87 -17.07
CA LEU A 712 -16.94 -42.18 -17.79
C LEU A 712 -16.67 -43.69 -17.92
N GLN A 713 -17.65 -44.55 -17.60
CA GLN A 713 -17.56 -45.95 -17.97
C GLN A 713 -17.62 -46.08 -19.51
N PRO A 714 -16.90 -47.04 -20.12
CA PRO A 714 -17.13 -47.36 -21.53
C PRO A 714 -18.58 -47.81 -21.71
N GLU A 715 -19.09 -47.64 -22.91
CA GLU A 715 -20.31 -48.30 -23.33
C GLU A 715 -20.03 -49.82 -23.35
N GLU A 716 -20.46 -50.53 -22.30
CA GLU A 716 -20.85 -51.92 -22.48
C GLU A 716 -22.04 -51.87 -23.44
N GLU A 717 -21.83 -52.30 -24.69
CA GLU A 717 -22.89 -52.43 -25.68
C GLU A 717 -23.92 -53.44 -25.16
N GLU A 718 -25.00 -52.96 -24.55
CA GLU A 718 -26.20 -53.79 -24.33
C GLU A 718 -26.72 -54.18 -25.73
N GLU A 719 -26.45 -55.42 -26.14
CA GLU A 719 -26.89 -56.00 -27.40
C GLU A 719 -28.43 -56.13 -27.41
N ASP A 720 -29.13 -55.04 -27.73
CA ASP A 720 -30.56 -55.02 -28.07
C ASP A 720 -30.78 -55.80 -29.39
N GLU A 721 -30.83 -57.14 -29.31
CA GLU A 721 -30.93 -58.09 -30.43
C GLU A 721 -32.12 -57.87 -31.38
N ASP A 722 -33.06 -56.98 -31.05
CA ASP A 722 -34.32 -56.78 -31.79
C ASP A 722 -34.34 -55.62 -32.80
N GLU A 723 -33.52 -54.56 -32.68
CA GLU A 723 -33.54 -53.47 -33.68
C GLU A 723 -32.72 -53.79 -34.95
N ILE A 724 -31.68 -54.64 -34.84
CA ILE A 724 -30.78 -55.02 -35.96
C ILE A 724 -31.53 -55.68 -37.13
N LYS A 725 -32.75 -56.21 -36.91
CA LYS A 725 -33.55 -56.86 -37.96
C LYS A 725 -34.26 -55.89 -38.93
N THR A 726 -34.28 -54.58 -38.66
CA THR A 726 -35.05 -53.62 -39.48
C THR A 726 -34.20 -52.74 -40.39
N ILE A 727 -33.00 -52.31 -39.96
CA ILE A 727 -32.15 -51.40 -40.76
C ILE A 727 -31.36 -52.15 -41.85
N ALA A 728 -31.10 -53.45 -41.67
CA ALA A 728 -30.45 -54.34 -42.65
C ALA A 728 -31.21 -54.50 -43.99
N SER A 729 -32.37 -53.86 -44.17
CA SER A 729 -33.18 -53.90 -45.38
C SER A 729 -33.16 -52.59 -46.21
N ALA A 730 -32.52 -51.51 -45.75
CA ALA A 730 -32.74 -50.17 -46.31
C ALA A 730 -31.61 -49.63 -47.21
N GLU A 731 -30.34 -49.92 -46.93
CA GLU A 731 -29.20 -49.27 -47.61
C GLU A 731 -28.57 -50.10 -48.76
N GLN A 732 -29.22 -51.19 -49.19
CA GLN A 732 -28.65 -52.10 -50.20
C GLN A 732 -28.92 -51.71 -51.67
N GLU A 733 -29.69 -50.64 -51.94
CA GLU A 733 -30.11 -50.28 -53.32
C GLU A 733 -29.56 -48.95 -53.89
N LEU A 734 -28.91 -48.07 -53.11
CA LEU A 734 -28.58 -46.69 -53.55
C LEU A 734 -27.08 -46.32 -53.61
N LYS A 735 -26.24 -47.23 -54.13
CA LYS A 735 -24.91 -46.84 -54.67
C LYS A 735 -24.30 -47.79 -55.72
N ILE A 736 -25.04 -48.05 -56.79
CA ILE A 736 -24.49 -48.48 -58.08
C ILE A 736 -24.77 -47.37 -59.11
N LEU A 737 -23.90 -47.26 -60.12
CA LEU A 737 -23.97 -46.42 -61.34
C LEU A 737 -23.18 -45.09 -61.33
N TYR A 738 -21.97 -45.22 -61.88
CA TYR A 738 -21.21 -44.24 -62.70
C TYR A 738 -20.26 -43.22 -62.01
N PRO A 739 -19.14 -42.87 -62.69
CA PRO A 739 -17.83 -43.03 -62.06
C PRO A 739 -16.91 -41.78 -62.14
N ALA A 740 -15.66 -41.93 -61.70
CA ALA A 740 -14.64 -40.88 -61.70
C ALA A 740 -13.74 -40.89 -62.95
N SER A 741 -13.48 -39.68 -63.46
CA SER A 741 -12.26 -39.22 -64.13
C SER A 741 -12.20 -37.68 -63.93
N GLU A 742 -11.07 -36.96 -64.02
CA GLU A 742 -9.72 -37.32 -64.46
C GLU A 742 -8.68 -36.36 -63.81
N ASP A 743 -7.43 -36.83 -63.68
CA ASP A 743 -6.14 -36.12 -63.61
C ASP A 743 -5.95 -34.73 -62.95
N SER A 744 -4.94 -34.66 -62.07
CA SER A 744 -3.64 -34.05 -62.46
C SER A 744 -2.52 -34.32 -61.43
N THR A 745 -1.27 -34.39 -61.90
CA THR A 745 -0.10 -34.88 -61.16
C THR A 745 1.10 -33.93 -61.20
N HIS A 746 1.96 -34.00 -60.18
CA HIS A 746 3.42 -33.75 -60.15
C HIS A 746 4.06 -32.58 -60.95
N ASN A 747 4.89 -31.78 -60.25
CA ASN A 747 6.36 -31.69 -60.46
C ASN A 747 7.00 -30.75 -59.40
N LEU A 748 8.11 -31.14 -58.75
CA LEU A 748 9.53 -30.79 -59.04
C LEU A 748 9.84 -29.27 -58.96
N ALA A 749 10.92 -28.77 -58.32
CA ALA A 749 12.05 -29.42 -57.62
C ALA A 749 12.37 -28.65 -56.29
N GLU A 750 13.58 -28.41 -55.74
CA GLU A 750 15.02 -28.53 -56.10
C GLU A 750 15.88 -28.62 -54.79
N GLY A 751 17.20 -28.34 -54.80
CA GLY A 751 18.09 -28.23 -53.61
C GLY A 751 18.03 -26.87 -52.87
N GLU A 752 18.96 -26.46 -52.00
CA GLU A 752 20.31 -26.92 -51.59
C GLU A 752 20.42 -26.72 -50.04
N GLU A 753 21.03 -27.60 -49.23
CA GLU A 753 22.48 -27.77 -48.92
C GLU A 753 23.24 -26.52 -48.43
N GLU A 754 23.69 -26.53 -47.16
CA GLU A 754 25.01 -26.02 -46.71
C GLU A 754 25.32 -26.48 -45.25
N GLU A 755 26.43 -27.25 -45.12
CA GLU A 755 27.46 -27.34 -44.05
C GLU A 755 27.04 -27.27 -42.56
N GLU A 756 27.30 -28.30 -41.73
CA GLU A 756 28.60 -28.75 -41.17
C GLU A 756 29.27 -27.75 -40.21
N ASP A 757 29.42 -28.13 -38.93
CA ASP A 757 30.72 -28.03 -38.22
C ASP A 757 30.80 -29.00 -37.02
N ASP A 758 32.03 -29.37 -36.66
CA ASP A 758 32.40 -30.62 -35.97
C ASP A 758 32.28 -30.63 -34.42
N LEU A 759 32.26 -31.83 -33.82
CA LEU A 759 33.25 -32.27 -32.79
C LEU A 759 32.97 -33.68 -32.18
N PHE A 760 33.48 -34.70 -32.88
CA PHE A 760 34.35 -35.78 -32.36
C PHE A 760 34.29 -36.23 -30.87
N GLU A 761 33.94 -37.50 -30.62
CA GLU A 761 34.86 -38.64 -30.27
C GLU A 761 34.04 -39.85 -29.76
N VAL A 762 33.97 -41.01 -30.44
CA VAL A 762 34.94 -42.12 -30.63
C VAL A 762 34.71 -43.32 -29.68
N GLY A 763 34.44 -44.49 -30.27
CA GLY A 763 34.52 -45.82 -29.65
C GLY A 763 33.28 -46.30 -28.86
N GLY A 764 32.92 -47.59 -28.89
CA GLY A 764 33.44 -48.69 -29.70
C GLY A 764 33.05 -50.08 -29.18
N ASN A 765 32.75 -51.00 -30.10
CA ASN A 765 32.71 -52.46 -29.94
C ASN A 765 31.83 -53.10 -28.83
N SER A 766 30.64 -53.50 -29.26
CA SER A 766 30.23 -54.92 -29.41
C SER A 766 30.48 -55.96 -28.29
N GLU A 767 29.40 -56.70 -28.01
CA GLU A 767 29.39 -58.14 -27.67
C GLU A 767 30.05 -58.60 -26.36
N ASP A 768 29.20 -59.04 -25.43
CA ASP A 768 29.32 -60.42 -24.93
C ASP A 768 27.92 -61.06 -24.83
N LEU A 769 27.85 -62.39 -24.91
CA LEU A 769 26.62 -63.17 -25.15
C LEU A 769 26.28 -64.10 -23.97
N GLY A 770 25.07 -63.96 -23.42
CA GLY A 770 24.34 -65.14 -22.95
C GLY A 770 23.53 -65.06 -21.64
N VAL A 771 22.29 -65.53 -21.74
CA VAL A 771 21.52 -66.23 -20.68
C VAL A 771 21.10 -65.43 -19.44
N VAL A 772 19.95 -64.75 -19.55
CA VAL A 772 18.94 -64.69 -18.46
C VAL A 772 17.56 -64.99 -19.05
N ARG A 773 16.68 -65.66 -18.29
CA ARG A 773 15.28 -65.93 -18.66
C ARG A 773 14.33 -64.88 -18.05
N ASN A 774 13.26 -64.58 -18.80
CA ASN A 774 11.97 -64.08 -18.32
C ASN A 774 11.96 -62.85 -17.39
N THR A 775 11.75 -61.67 -17.97
CA THR A 775 10.94 -60.60 -17.35
C THR A 775 10.02 -59.98 -18.39
N SER A 776 8.71 -59.99 -18.15
CA SER A 776 7.75 -59.20 -18.92
C SER A 776 7.88 -57.72 -18.54
N THR A 777 8.15 -56.84 -19.49
CA THR A 777 7.97 -55.40 -19.30
C THR A 777 6.49 -55.09 -19.10
N PRO A 778 6.10 -54.39 -18.02
CA PRO A 778 4.72 -53.92 -17.86
C PRO A 778 4.41 -52.84 -18.90
N ALA A 779 3.18 -52.81 -19.39
CA ALA A 779 2.68 -51.64 -20.10
C ALA A 779 2.60 -50.46 -19.11
N VAL A 780 2.97 -49.26 -19.58
CA VAL A 780 2.69 -48.03 -18.83
C VAL A 780 1.17 -47.82 -18.86
N PRO A 781 0.48 -47.64 -17.72
CA PRO A 781 -0.95 -47.35 -17.72
C PRO A 781 -1.20 -45.99 -18.37
N GLU A 782 -2.32 -45.86 -19.08
CA GLU A 782 -2.73 -44.57 -19.64
C GLU A 782 -3.04 -43.55 -18.53
N PRO A 783 -2.72 -42.26 -18.72
CA PRO A 783 -2.94 -41.24 -17.70
C PRO A 783 -4.44 -41.04 -17.43
N SER A 784 -4.78 -40.90 -16.15
CA SER A 784 -6.16 -40.70 -15.73
C SER A 784 -6.72 -39.36 -16.20
N HIS A 785 -8.05 -39.25 -16.29
CA HIS A 785 -8.71 -37.99 -16.65
C HIS A 785 -8.30 -36.83 -15.72
N SER A 786 -8.10 -37.08 -14.41
CA SER A 786 -7.62 -36.05 -13.47
C SER A 786 -6.22 -35.53 -13.85
N GLU A 787 -5.29 -36.41 -14.24
CA GLU A 787 -3.93 -36.03 -14.63
C GLU A 787 -3.91 -35.26 -15.96
N ILE A 788 -4.74 -35.63 -16.93
CA ILE A 788 -4.87 -34.89 -18.20
C ILE A 788 -5.38 -33.47 -17.96
N VAL A 789 -6.36 -33.28 -17.06
CA VAL A 789 -6.85 -31.94 -16.70
C VAL A 789 -5.77 -31.15 -15.96
N GLN A 790 -5.06 -31.79 -15.02
CA GLN A 790 -3.97 -31.17 -14.27
C GLN A 790 -2.84 -30.69 -15.20
N GLU A 791 -2.44 -31.48 -16.20
CA GLU A 791 -1.45 -31.10 -17.22
C GLU A 791 -1.92 -29.88 -18.03
N MET A 792 -3.14 -29.90 -18.56
CA MET A 792 -3.69 -28.78 -19.35
C MET A 792 -3.82 -27.48 -18.54
N VAL A 793 -4.18 -27.58 -17.26
CA VAL A 793 -4.23 -26.44 -16.34
C VAL A 793 -2.84 -25.88 -16.10
N ALA A 794 -1.85 -26.72 -15.82
CA ALA A 794 -0.46 -26.30 -15.64
C ALA A 794 0.11 -25.65 -16.91
N GLN A 795 -0.21 -26.21 -18.09
CA GLN A 795 0.16 -25.62 -19.38
C GLN A 795 -0.46 -24.23 -19.55
N HIS A 796 -1.78 -24.07 -19.37
CA HIS A 796 -2.48 -22.78 -19.54
C HIS A 796 -1.91 -21.69 -18.62
N LEU A 797 -1.67 -22.03 -17.34
CA LEU A 797 -1.08 -21.10 -16.37
C LEU A 797 0.34 -20.70 -16.76
N ASN A 798 1.19 -21.65 -17.14
CA ASN A 798 2.56 -21.37 -17.59
C ASN A 798 2.59 -20.56 -18.90
N GLU A 799 1.68 -20.84 -19.83
CA GLU A 799 1.50 -20.06 -21.06
C GLU A 799 1.06 -18.61 -20.80
N LYS A 800 0.23 -18.35 -19.79
CA LYS A 800 -0.13 -16.98 -19.38
C LYS A 800 1.05 -16.32 -18.66
N GLU A 801 1.73 -17.01 -17.75
CA GLU A 801 2.86 -16.44 -17.01
C GLU A 801 4.04 -16.08 -17.92
N THR A 802 4.38 -16.95 -18.89
CA THR A 802 5.38 -16.66 -19.93
C THR A 802 5.01 -15.42 -20.74
N LYS A 803 3.79 -15.32 -21.26
CA LYS A 803 3.30 -14.13 -21.99
C LYS A 803 3.40 -12.83 -21.15
N VAL A 804 3.16 -12.90 -19.83
CA VAL A 804 3.34 -11.77 -18.89
C VAL A 804 4.82 -11.44 -18.67
N ARG A 805 5.69 -12.45 -18.48
CA ARG A 805 7.14 -12.29 -18.32
C ARG A 805 7.80 -11.71 -19.58
N ASP A 806 7.38 -12.13 -20.77
CA ASP A 806 7.91 -11.66 -22.05
C ASP A 806 7.55 -10.19 -22.30
N GLU A 807 6.30 -9.80 -22.04
CA GLU A 807 5.87 -8.38 -22.07
C GLU A 807 6.69 -7.53 -21.08
N LEU A 808 6.93 -8.04 -19.86
CA LEU A 808 7.75 -7.37 -18.86
C LEU A 808 9.22 -7.25 -19.26
N GLN A 809 9.78 -8.23 -19.98
CA GLN A 809 11.13 -8.16 -20.55
C GLN A 809 11.21 -7.13 -21.67
N LEU A 810 10.27 -7.15 -22.62
CA LEU A 810 10.18 -6.17 -23.73
C LEU A 810 10.11 -4.74 -23.18
N LEU A 811 9.28 -4.52 -22.17
CA LEU A 811 9.11 -3.23 -21.52
C LEU A 811 10.34 -2.80 -20.70
N LYS A 812 11.02 -3.72 -20.01
CA LYS A 812 12.31 -3.43 -19.34
C LYS A 812 13.39 -3.04 -20.33
N VAL A 813 13.42 -3.66 -21.52
CA VAL A 813 14.31 -3.27 -22.63
C VAL A 813 13.93 -1.91 -23.21
N GLU A 814 12.65 -1.55 -23.27
CA GLU A 814 12.18 -0.23 -23.71
C GLU A 814 12.59 0.89 -22.73
N ILE A 815 12.33 0.69 -21.43
CA ILE A 815 12.80 1.57 -20.35
C ILE A 815 14.33 1.71 -20.41
N PHE A 816 15.06 0.60 -20.55
CA PHE A 816 16.52 0.63 -20.62
C PHE A 816 17.03 1.43 -21.82
N LYS A 817 16.37 1.36 -22.99
CA LYS A 817 16.71 2.17 -24.17
C LYS A 817 16.50 3.66 -23.90
N MET A 818 15.35 4.05 -23.34
CA MET A 818 15.07 5.45 -23.00
C MET A 818 16.06 6.00 -21.95
N THR A 819 16.45 5.21 -20.95
CA THR A 819 17.42 5.65 -19.94
C THR A 819 18.87 5.65 -20.43
N SER A 820 19.25 4.71 -21.29
CA SER A 820 20.65 4.55 -21.76
C SER A 820 21.05 5.50 -22.89
N ALA A 821 20.07 6.12 -23.57
CA ALA A 821 20.31 7.23 -24.48
C ALA A 821 21.10 8.39 -23.81
N LYS A 822 21.00 8.53 -22.48
CA LYS A 822 21.70 9.54 -21.68
C LYS A 822 23.21 9.28 -21.51
N SER A 823 23.70 8.05 -21.67
CA SER A 823 25.11 7.68 -21.40
C SER A 823 26.01 7.62 -22.64
N GLY A 824 25.45 7.69 -23.85
CA GLY A 824 26.22 7.56 -25.10
C GLY A 824 26.75 8.89 -25.68
N GLY A 825 26.24 10.04 -25.22
CA GLY A 825 26.59 11.37 -25.74
C GLY A 825 27.63 12.10 -24.88
N GLN A 826 28.61 12.73 -25.52
CA GLN A 826 29.55 13.60 -24.81
C GLN A 826 28.89 14.90 -24.35
N GLY A 827 28.88 15.14 -23.03
CA GLY A 827 29.04 16.49 -22.49
C GLY A 827 27.87 17.48 -22.62
N SER A 828 26.62 17.04 -22.43
CA SER A 828 25.55 17.96 -22.03
C SER A 828 24.47 17.25 -21.21
N ASP A 829 23.98 17.91 -20.15
CA ASP A 829 22.77 17.49 -19.43
C ASP A 829 21.55 17.78 -20.30
N VAL A 830 21.19 16.82 -21.15
CA VAL A 830 19.91 16.85 -21.88
C VAL A 830 18.81 16.46 -20.89
N GLU A 831 18.12 17.47 -20.37
CA GLU A 831 16.83 17.30 -19.69
C GLU A 831 15.88 16.55 -20.63
N LEU A 832 15.14 15.57 -20.12
CA LEU A 832 14.10 14.89 -20.91
C LEU A 832 13.05 15.92 -21.31
N THR A 833 12.47 15.79 -22.50
CA THR A 833 11.24 16.55 -22.80
C THR A 833 10.11 16.06 -21.88
N ASP A 834 9.16 16.92 -21.56
CA ASP A 834 8.04 16.58 -20.68
C ASP A 834 7.27 15.33 -21.18
N MET A 835 7.22 15.14 -22.50
CA MET A 835 6.64 13.94 -23.13
C MET A 835 7.47 12.66 -22.92
N GLU A 836 8.80 12.74 -22.94
CA GLU A 836 9.66 11.58 -22.67
C GLU A 836 9.63 11.20 -21.18
N GLU A 837 9.53 12.17 -20.27
CA GLU A 837 9.33 11.90 -18.85
C GLU A 837 7.93 11.31 -18.58
N ALA A 838 6.88 11.81 -19.23
CA ALA A 838 5.54 11.24 -19.17
C ALA A 838 5.48 9.81 -19.76
N ALA A 839 6.13 9.56 -20.89
CA ALA A 839 6.22 8.23 -21.49
C ALA A 839 6.98 7.25 -20.58
N LEU A 840 8.12 7.67 -20.01
CA LEU A 840 8.89 6.88 -19.06
C LEU A 840 8.08 6.58 -17.78
N LYS A 841 7.27 7.54 -17.30
CA LYS A 841 6.34 7.33 -16.19
C LYS A 841 5.26 6.29 -16.53
N MET A 842 4.64 6.36 -17.71
CA MET A 842 3.65 5.35 -18.14
C MET A 842 4.26 3.96 -18.29
N LEU A 843 5.48 3.86 -18.83
CA LEU A 843 6.21 2.59 -18.89
C LEU A 843 6.49 2.04 -17.49
N ARG A 844 6.91 2.87 -16.52
CA ARG A 844 7.12 2.44 -15.13
C ARG A 844 5.83 1.96 -14.46
N VAL A 845 4.68 2.59 -14.71
CA VAL A 845 3.37 2.11 -14.21
C VAL A 845 3.03 0.74 -14.80
N ARG A 846 3.26 0.52 -16.10
CA ARG A 846 3.09 -0.80 -16.73
C ARG A 846 4.09 -1.84 -16.22
N GLU A 847 5.34 -1.48 -15.95
CA GLU A 847 6.34 -2.35 -15.30
C GLU A 847 5.87 -2.82 -13.92
N GLN A 848 5.35 -1.88 -13.12
CA GLN A 848 4.80 -2.17 -11.80
C GLN A 848 3.58 -3.10 -11.92
N LYS A 849 2.58 -2.78 -12.74
CA LYS A 849 1.36 -3.59 -12.90
C LYS A 849 1.66 -5.03 -13.35
N LEU A 850 2.58 -5.23 -14.29
CA LEU A 850 3.03 -6.56 -14.71
C LEU A 850 3.79 -7.31 -13.61
N THR A 851 4.53 -6.58 -12.75
CA THR A 851 5.22 -7.17 -11.60
C THR A 851 4.23 -7.57 -10.50
N GLU A 852 3.24 -6.73 -10.19
CA GLU A 852 2.16 -7.00 -9.23
C GLU A 852 1.36 -8.26 -9.60
N ILE A 853 1.08 -8.47 -10.90
CA ILE A 853 0.42 -9.67 -11.44
C ILE A 853 1.28 -10.93 -11.22
N LEU A 854 2.61 -10.84 -11.38
CA LEU A 854 3.54 -11.95 -11.13
C LEU A 854 3.81 -12.19 -9.62
N GLU A 855 3.61 -11.19 -8.76
CA GLU A 855 3.67 -11.34 -7.31
C GLU A 855 2.40 -11.98 -6.72
N HIS A 856 1.24 -11.83 -7.39
CA HIS A 856 -0.06 -12.29 -6.91
C HIS A 856 -0.80 -13.22 -7.91
N PRO A 857 -0.16 -14.29 -8.44
CA PRO A 857 -0.83 -15.24 -9.33
C PRO A 857 -1.94 -16.01 -8.61
N ILE A 858 -2.94 -16.49 -9.38
CA ILE A 858 -3.98 -17.37 -8.84
C ILE A 858 -3.38 -18.70 -8.38
N LYS A 859 -3.83 -19.19 -7.23
CA LYS A 859 -3.30 -20.38 -6.55
C LYS A 859 -4.18 -21.57 -6.85
N VAL A 860 -4.00 -22.17 -8.02
CA VAL A 860 -4.69 -23.42 -8.37
C VAL A 860 -4.05 -24.58 -7.61
N LEU A 861 -4.85 -25.31 -6.84
CA LEU A 861 -4.41 -26.51 -6.13
C LEU A 861 -4.12 -27.63 -7.14
N PRO A 862 -3.02 -28.40 -6.97
CA PRO A 862 -2.54 -29.30 -8.01
C PRO A 862 -3.45 -30.52 -8.23
N GLU A 863 -4.09 -31.03 -7.18
CA GLU A 863 -4.92 -32.23 -7.26
C GLU A 863 -6.30 -31.90 -7.84
N VAL A 864 -6.70 -32.58 -8.92
CA VAL A 864 -8.04 -32.50 -9.51
C VAL A 864 -8.96 -33.53 -8.87
N SER A 865 -9.90 -33.08 -8.03
CA SER A 865 -10.82 -33.99 -7.32
C SER A 865 -11.97 -34.43 -8.23
N SER A 866 -12.04 -35.74 -8.48
CA SER A 866 -13.05 -36.38 -9.33
C SER A 866 -14.17 -36.96 -8.45
N VAL A 867 -15.42 -36.56 -8.72
CA VAL A 867 -16.59 -36.91 -7.90
C VAL A 867 -17.77 -37.43 -8.72
N SER A 868 -18.50 -38.40 -8.17
CA SER A 868 -19.71 -38.93 -8.79
C SER A 868 -20.93 -38.04 -8.56
N ALA A 869 -21.80 -37.98 -9.58
CA ALA A 869 -23.14 -37.39 -9.51
C ALA A 869 -24.23 -38.44 -9.17
N SER A 870 -23.87 -39.71 -8.95
CA SER A 870 -24.78 -40.78 -8.51
C SER A 870 -24.94 -40.84 -6.99
N ASP A 871 -25.88 -41.63 -6.51
CA ASP A 871 -26.09 -41.90 -5.07
C ASP A 871 -24.92 -42.66 -4.39
N SER A 872 -23.91 -43.10 -5.15
CA SER A 872 -22.67 -43.67 -4.58
C SER A 872 -21.87 -42.66 -3.75
N LEU A 873 -22.01 -41.35 -4.04
CA LEU A 873 -21.23 -40.26 -3.45
C LEU A 873 -19.70 -40.46 -3.54
N GLN A 874 -19.23 -41.23 -4.53
CA GLN A 874 -17.80 -41.50 -4.71
C GLN A 874 -17.01 -40.19 -4.89
N GLY A 875 -15.89 -40.06 -4.18
CA GLY A 875 -15.06 -38.85 -4.15
C GLY A 875 -15.56 -37.73 -3.22
N ILE A 876 -16.84 -37.72 -2.83
CA ILE A 876 -17.41 -36.66 -1.96
C ILE A 876 -16.82 -36.68 -0.55
N LEU A 877 -16.56 -37.86 0.03
CA LEU A 877 -15.95 -37.97 1.37
C LEU A 877 -14.51 -37.40 1.39
N PRO A 878 -13.55 -37.87 0.55
CA PRO A 878 -12.21 -37.28 0.49
C PRO A 878 -12.20 -35.77 0.22
N LEU A 879 -13.10 -35.26 -0.63
CA LEU A 879 -13.23 -33.84 -0.90
C LEU A 879 -13.67 -33.03 0.34
N ILE A 880 -14.48 -33.61 1.22
CA ILE A 880 -14.89 -32.95 2.47
C ILE A 880 -13.72 -32.88 3.44
N ASP A 881 -12.98 -33.98 3.60
CA ASP A 881 -11.79 -34.04 4.46
C ASP A 881 -10.71 -33.04 3.98
N GLU A 882 -10.52 -32.93 2.65
CA GLU A 882 -9.66 -31.94 2.01
C GLU A 882 -10.11 -30.50 2.32
N LEU A 883 -11.40 -30.19 2.15
CA LEU A 883 -11.96 -28.85 2.41
C LEU A 883 -11.84 -28.44 3.89
N GLU A 884 -12.01 -29.37 4.83
CA GLU A 884 -11.77 -29.11 6.25
C GLU A 884 -10.30 -28.82 6.55
N HIS A 885 -9.37 -29.60 5.98
CA HIS A 885 -7.94 -29.34 6.12
C HIS A 885 -7.53 -27.97 5.55
N LEU A 886 -8.03 -27.62 4.35
CA LEU A 886 -7.80 -26.32 3.72
C LEU A 886 -8.32 -25.16 4.59
N ALA A 887 -9.52 -25.28 5.18
CA ALA A 887 -10.10 -24.24 6.05
C ALA A 887 -9.30 -23.97 7.34
N ILE A 888 -8.42 -24.89 7.74
CA ILE A 888 -7.56 -24.77 8.93
C ILE A 888 -6.17 -24.20 8.56
N ASP A 889 -5.85 -24.03 7.27
CA ASP A 889 -4.55 -23.50 6.83
C ASP A 889 -4.45 -21.96 6.97
N GLN A 890 -3.71 -21.50 7.97
CA GLN A 890 -3.42 -20.09 8.23
C GLN A 890 -2.56 -19.42 7.13
N THR A 891 -1.91 -20.19 6.26
CA THR A 891 -1.16 -19.66 5.11
C THR A 891 -2.05 -19.34 3.91
N LEU A 892 -3.18 -20.04 3.77
CA LEU A 892 -4.17 -19.84 2.70
C LEU A 892 -5.32 -18.93 3.14
N PHE A 893 -5.90 -19.17 4.32
CA PHE A 893 -7.11 -18.47 4.80
C PHE A 893 -6.94 -17.87 6.21
N PRO A 894 -5.98 -16.94 6.42
CA PRO A 894 -5.73 -16.32 7.73
C PRO A 894 -6.96 -15.62 8.31
N HIS A 895 -7.85 -15.08 7.46
CA HIS A 895 -9.10 -14.43 7.89
C HIS A 895 -10.06 -15.39 8.62
N ALA A 896 -10.08 -16.68 8.25
CA ALA A 896 -11.03 -17.67 8.78
C ALA A 896 -10.84 -17.99 10.28
N GLN A 897 -9.71 -17.59 10.87
CA GLN A 897 -9.37 -17.86 12.27
C GLN A 897 -9.27 -16.57 13.12
N ARG A 898 -9.75 -15.43 12.59
CA ARG A 898 -9.73 -14.15 13.30
C ARG A 898 -10.66 -14.22 14.52
N LEU A 899 -10.07 -14.11 15.71
CA LEU A 899 -10.83 -13.94 16.95
C LEU A 899 -11.63 -12.62 16.93
N ILE A 900 -12.95 -12.70 17.12
CA ILE A 900 -13.86 -11.55 17.12
C ILE A 900 -14.36 -11.17 18.54
N PRO A 901 -14.69 -9.89 18.77
CA PRO A 901 -15.38 -9.46 20.00
C PRO A 901 -16.84 -9.96 20.03
N GLY A 902 -17.21 -10.69 21.09
CA GLY A 902 -18.54 -11.31 21.22
C GLY A 902 -19.75 -10.34 21.25
N HIS A 903 -19.54 -9.02 21.32
CA HIS A 903 -20.62 -8.03 21.16
C HIS A 903 -20.97 -7.73 19.69
N TRP A 904 -20.09 -8.03 18.72
CA TRP A 904 -20.40 -7.93 17.29
C TRP A 904 -21.54 -8.89 16.89
N ASN A 905 -21.58 -10.08 17.50
CA ASN A 905 -22.69 -11.04 17.36
C ASN A 905 -24.06 -10.46 17.78
N ARG A 906 -24.09 -9.43 18.64
CA ARG A 906 -25.34 -8.72 19.03
C ARG A 906 -25.79 -7.72 17.97
N LEU A 907 -24.86 -6.96 17.39
CA LEU A 907 -25.16 -6.10 16.24
C LEU A 907 -25.65 -6.93 15.05
N ARG A 908 -25.00 -8.07 14.76
CA ARG A 908 -25.45 -9.06 13.76
C ARG A 908 -26.92 -9.47 13.96
N ALA A 909 -27.28 -9.82 15.19
CA ALA A 909 -28.65 -10.23 15.54
C ALA A 909 -29.67 -9.09 15.36
N MET A 910 -29.31 -7.84 15.70
CA MET A 910 -30.18 -6.68 15.50
C MET A 910 -30.33 -6.29 14.04
N LEU A 911 -29.24 -6.31 13.26
CA LEU A 911 -29.30 -5.99 11.82
C LEU A 911 -30.27 -6.93 11.10
N LYS A 912 -30.25 -8.23 11.39
CA LYS A 912 -31.20 -9.20 10.80
C LYS A 912 -32.67 -8.94 11.17
N GLN A 913 -32.96 -8.17 12.24
CA GLN A 913 -34.32 -7.80 12.66
C GLN A 913 -34.82 -6.46 12.08
N ARG A 914 -33.96 -5.66 11.43
CA ARG A 914 -34.36 -4.36 10.85
C ARG A 914 -35.36 -4.56 9.68
N LYS A 915 -36.21 -3.55 9.45
CA LYS A 915 -37.03 -3.44 8.22
C LYS A 915 -36.21 -2.77 7.11
N GLY A 916 -36.67 -2.89 5.86
CA GLY A 916 -35.92 -2.49 4.66
C GLY A 916 -35.16 -3.67 4.03
N TYR A 917 -34.36 -3.37 3.01
CA TYR A 917 -33.52 -4.33 2.27
C TYR A 917 -32.03 -4.00 2.42
N TYR A 918 -31.72 -2.69 2.38
CA TYR A 918 -30.47 -2.07 2.79
C TYR A 918 -30.70 -1.12 3.97
N LEU A 919 -29.60 -0.62 4.55
CA LEU A 919 -29.59 0.46 5.55
C LEU A 919 -28.50 1.46 5.17
N TYR A 920 -28.76 2.75 5.40
CA TYR A 920 -27.74 3.80 5.31
C TYR A 920 -26.76 3.72 6.47
N TRP A 921 -25.52 4.15 6.25
CA TRP A 921 -24.45 4.13 7.25
C TRP A 921 -24.83 4.78 8.59
N ASP A 922 -25.47 5.96 8.57
CA ASP A 922 -26.00 6.66 9.76
C ASP A 922 -26.93 5.79 10.63
N ASP A 923 -27.74 4.95 9.99
CA ASP A 923 -28.74 4.10 10.63
C ASP A 923 -28.09 2.87 11.29
N ILE A 924 -26.99 2.41 10.70
CA ILE A 924 -26.13 1.34 11.21
C ILE A 924 -25.29 1.87 12.37
N GLU A 925 -24.73 3.08 12.27
CA GLU A 925 -23.97 3.71 13.35
C GLU A 925 -24.87 3.90 14.59
N GLN A 926 -26.07 4.47 14.44
CA GLN A 926 -27.05 4.54 15.52
C GLN A 926 -27.38 3.18 16.15
N THR A 927 -27.46 2.11 15.35
CA THR A 927 -27.72 0.74 15.84
C THR A 927 -26.49 0.15 16.55
N ALA A 928 -25.27 0.45 16.08
CA ALA A 928 -24.00 0.00 16.62
C ALA A 928 -23.64 0.68 17.96
N GLN A 929 -23.98 1.97 18.09
CA GLN A 929 -23.78 2.75 19.32
C GLN A 929 -24.48 2.12 20.54
N LEU A 930 -25.61 1.42 20.34
CA LEU A 930 -26.32 0.67 21.39
C LEU A 930 -25.47 -0.47 22.00
N PHE A 931 -24.51 -0.98 21.25
CA PHE A 931 -23.57 -2.04 21.67
C PHE A 931 -22.17 -1.51 22.00
N SER A 932 -22.00 -0.18 22.07
CA SER A 932 -20.72 0.51 22.24
C SER A 932 -19.72 0.31 21.09
N ILE A 933 -20.18 -0.13 19.91
CA ILE A 933 -19.39 -0.19 18.68
C ILE A 933 -19.46 1.18 18.01
N LYS A 934 -18.32 1.81 17.69
CA LYS A 934 -18.23 3.15 17.07
C LYS A 934 -16.99 3.28 16.19
N GLY A 935 -17.03 4.22 15.23
CA GLY A 935 -15.87 4.56 14.39
C GLY A 935 -15.32 3.36 13.62
N GLU A 936 -14.01 3.22 13.58
CA GLU A 936 -13.31 2.13 12.89
C GLU A 936 -13.78 0.72 13.31
N GLU A 937 -14.14 0.53 14.59
CA GLU A 937 -14.67 -0.77 15.07
C GLU A 937 -15.99 -1.15 14.36
N LEU A 938 -16.77 -0.16 13.92
CA LEU A 938 -17.95 -0.42 13.10
C LEU A 938 -17.58 -0.86 11.68
N CYS A 939 -16.63 -0.18 11.04
CA CYS A 939 -16.13 -0.55 9.72
C CYS A 939 -15.60 -1.99 9.72
N GLU A 940 -14.81 -2.37 10.74
CA GLU A 940 -14.33 -3.74 10.88
C GLU A 940 -15.44 -4.75 11.19
N CYS A 941 -16.44 -4.36 12.00
CA CYS A 941 -17.59 -5.21 12.26
C CYS A 941 -18.41 -5.46 10.99
N ILE A 942 -18.61 -4.46 10.13
CA ILE A 942 -19.35 -4.64 8.86
C ILE A 942 -18.53 -5.45 7.86
N LYS A 943 -17.22 -5.19 7.68
CA LYS A 943 -16.34 -6.03 6.84
C LYS A 943 -16.29 -7.48 7.33
N TYR A 944 -16.33 -7.72 8.65
CA TYR A 944 -16.46 -9.09 9.17
C TYR A 944 -17.82 -9.73 8.86
N LEU A 945 -18.93 -8.98 8.96
CA LEU A 945 -20.26 -9.50 8.61
C LEU A 945 -20.42 -9.75 7.10
N GLU A 946 -19.67 -9.03 6.28
CA GLU A 946 -19.51 -9.31 4.86
C GLU A 946 -18.69 -10.59 4.64
N ASP A 947 -17.54 -10.73 5.30
CA ASP A 947 -16.69 -11.94 5.26
C ASP A 947 -17.46 -13.21 5.71
N THR A 948 -18.38 -13.09 6.67
CA THR A 948 -19.26 -14.21 7.11
C THR A 948 -20.55 -14.39 6.28
N ALA A 949 -20.73 -13.60 5.21
CA ALA A 949 -21.90 -13.54 4.33
C ALA A 949 -23.23 -13.24 5.06
N ASP A 950 -23.16 -12.50 6.18
CA ASP A 950 -24.33 -12.02 6.91
C ASP A 950 -24.88 -10.69 6.38
N VAL A 951 -24.07 -9.91 5.64
CA VAL A 951 -24.42 -8.69 4.87
C VAL A 951 -23.62 -8.63 3.56
N PHE A 952 -23.94 -7.69 2.66
CA PHE A 952 -23.01 -7.21 1.61
C PHE A 952 -22.78 -5.69 1.79
N TRP A 953 -21.55 -5.20 1.54
CA TRP A 953 -21.22 -3.79 1.63
C TRP A 953 -20.23 -3.37 0.52
N PHE A 954 -20.74 -2.72 -0.51
CA PHE A 954 -19.96 -2.28 -1.67
C PHE A 954 -19.14 -1.01 -1.37
N TYR A 955 -18.26 -1.07 -0.37
CA TYR A 955 -17.56 0.11 0.18
C TYR A 955 -16.57 0.76 -0.80
N ASP A 956 -16.06 -0.01 -1.78
CA ASP A 956 -15.19 0.49 -2.87
C ASP A 956 -15.98 1.10 -4.05
N TYR A 957 -17.32 1.05 -4.04
CA TYR A 957 -18.19 1.63 -5.09
C TYR A 957 -18.74 2.99 -4.63
N PRO A 958 -18.37 4.13 -5.25
CA PRO A 958 -18.73 5.46 -4.74
C PRO A 958 -20.22 5.72 -4.55
N GLY A 959 -21.09 5.18 -5.40
CA GLY A 959 -22.55 5.30 -5.29
C GLY A 959 -23.22 4.38 -4.26
N LEU A 960 -22.50 3.35 -3.77
CA LEU A 960 -23.04 2.33 -2.85
C LEU A 960 -22.31 2.28 -1.49
N ALA A 961 -21.22 3.05 -1.31
CA ALA A 961 -20.38 2.98 -0.11
C ALA A 961 -21.13 3.32 1.19
N ASP A 962 -22.18 4.15 1.14
CA ASP A 962 -23.03 4.47 2.30
C ASP A 962 -24.15 3.43 2.56
N LEU A 963 -24.27 2.38 1.74
CA LEU A 963 -25.37 1.40 1.77
C LEU A 963 -24.88 -0.01 2.15
N VAL A 964 -25.43 -0.57 3.24
CA VAL A 964 -25.19 -1.97 3.62
C VAL A 964 -26.44 -2.81 3.41
N PHE A 965 -26.33 -3.84 2.58
CA PHE A 965 -27.39 -4.80 2.28
C PHE A 965 -27.48 -5.84 3.39
N HIS A 966 -28.19 -5.48 4.45
CA HIS A 966 -28.41 -6.34 5.62
C HIS A 966 -29.32 -7.56 5.35
N LYS A 967 -29.86 -7.66 4.12
CA LYS A 967 -30.54 -8.85 3.56
C LYS A 967 -30.01 -9.18 2.17
N PRO A 968 -28.79 -9.76 2.05
CA PRO A 968 -28.11 -10.03 0.78
C PRO A 968 -28.97 -10.68 -0.30
N ARG A 969 -29.80 -11.66 0.09
CA ARG A 969 -30.68 -12.41 -0.81
C ARG A 969 -31.59 -11.52 -1.66
N VAL A 970 -32.22 -10.49 -1.08
CA VAL A 970 -33.17 -9.68 -1.86
C VAL A 970 -32.47 -8.89 -2.96
N LEU A 971 -31.22 -8.45 -2.75
CA LEU A 971 -30.44 -7.82 -3.82
C LEU A 971 -30.13 -8.81 -4.95
N ILE A 972 -29.71 -10.02 -4.59
CA ILE A 972 -29.48 -11.12 -5.56
C ILE A 972 -30.77 -11.41 -6.32
N ASP A 973 -31.89 -11.57 -5.62
CA ASP A 973 -33.21 -11.92 -6.19
C ASP A 973 -33.73 -10.82 -7.13
N ILE A 974 -33.52 -9.54 -6.83
CA ILE A 974 -33.81 -8.39 -7.72
C ILE A 974 -33.01 -8.52 -9.02
N ILE A 975 -31.69 -8.63 -8.92
CA ILE A 975 -30.79 -8.61 -10.07
C ILE A 975 -30.99 -9.87 -10.93
N ALA A 976 -31.19 -11.03 -10.29
CA ALA A 976 -31.50 -12.29 -10.95
C ALA A 976 -32.84 -12.27 -11.71
N SER A 977 -33.79 -11.43 -11.30
CA SER A 977 -35.06 -11.18 -12.01
C SER A 977 -34.91 -10.26 -13.23
N LEU A 978 -33.88 -9.41 -13.26
CA LEU A 978 -33.57 -8.52 -14.39
C LEU A 978 -32.68 -9.20 -15.43
N PHE A 979 -31.57 -9.81 -14.98
CA PHE A 979 -30.56 -10.46 -15.82
C PHE A 979 -30.87 -11.95 -15.98
N ARG A 980 -32.00 -12.26 -16.61
CA ARG A 980 -32.48 -13.63 -16.80
C ARG A 980 -31.85 -14.30 -18.01
N HIS A 981 -31.31 -15.51 -17.81
CA HIS A 981 -30.85 -16.37 -18.90
C HIS A 981 -32.01 -16.94 -19.75
N ASP A 982 -33.17 -17.18 -19.11
CA ASP A 982 -34.40 -17.68 -19.73
C ASP A 982 -35.30 -16.56 -20.28
N ILE A 983 -34.80 -15.32 -20.41
CA ILE A 983 -35.65 -14.14 -20.63
C ILE A 983 -36.57 -14.24 -21.85
N ARG A 984 -36.09 -14.81 -22.96
CA ARG A 984 -36.88 -15.01 -24.20
C ARG A 984 -38.00 -16.05 -24.07
N GLN A 985 -37.92 -16.94 -23.08
CA GLN A 985 -38.97 -17.90 -22.74
C GLN A 985 -39.92 -17.33 -21.68
N PHE A 986 -39.38 -16.54 -20.74
CA PHE A 986 -40.17 -15.84 -19.72
C PHE A 986 -41.07 -14.74 -20.31
N LEU A 987 -40.60 -14.08 -21.38
CA LEU A 987 -41.34 -13.04 -22.12
C LEU A 987 -42.28 -13.63 -23.19
N GLN A 988 -43.09 -14.62 -22.82
CA GLN A 988 -44.15 -15.18 -23.67
C GLN A 988 -45.51 -14.95 -23.03
N TYR A 989 -46.44 -14.36 -23.77
CA TYR A 989 -47.72 -13.89 -23.24
C TYR A 989 -48.63 -15.02 -22.75
N ASP A 990 -48.83 -16.06 -23.57
CA ASP A 990 -49.72 -17.18 -23.26
C ASP A 990 -49.25 -18.05 -22.08
N THR A 991 -47.93 -18.20 -21.93
CA THR A 991 -47.34 -19.07 -20.90
C THR A 991 -47.26 -18.35 -19.54
N ASN A 992 -47.21 -17.02 -19.52
CA ASN A 992 -46.91 -16.22 -18.33
C ASN A 992 -48.04 -15.26 -17.93
N LYS A 993 -48.96 -15.76 -17.09
CA LYS A 993 -50.15 -15.04 -16.59
C LYS A 993 -49.86 -13.81 -15.71
N VAL A 994 -48.59 -13.50 -15.43
CA VAL A 994 -48.20 -12.27 -14.71
C VAL A 994 -48.54 -11.03 -15.53
N PHE A 995 -48.27 -11.05 -16.84
CA PHE A 995 -48.42 -9.86 -17.70
C PHE A 995 -49.89 -9.38 -17.78
N THR A 996 -50.83 -10.32 -17.91
CA THR A 996 -52.28 -10.01 -17.92
C THR A 996 -52.78 -9.53 -16.56
N CYS A 997 -52.26 -10.06 -15.45
CA CYS A 997 -52.73 -9.74 -14.10
C CYS A 997 -52.12 -8.44 -13.51
N LYS A 998 -50.87 -8.12 -13.87
CA LYS A 998 -50.08 -7.02 -13.25
C LYS A 998 -49.56 -5.99 -14.25
N GLY A 999 -49.14 -6.40 -15.43
CA GLY A 999 -48.68 -5.49 -16.48
C GLY A 999 -49.82 -4.68 -17.10
N LYS A 1000 -51.01 -5.30 -17.25
CA LYS A 1000 -52.21 -4.73 -17.89
C LYS A 1000 -51.99 -4.31 -19.36
N LEU A 1001 -50.98 -4.88 -20.01
CA LEU A 1001 -50.73 -4.73 -21.44
C LEU A 1001 -51.67 -5.65 -22.22
N SER A 1002 -52.04 -5.25 -23.45
CA SER A 1002 -52.55 -6.23 -24.44
C SER A 1002 -51.42 -7.13 -24.94
N GLU A 1003 -51.77 -8.21 -25.63
CA GLU A 1003 -50.83 -9.11 -26.29
C GLU A 1003 -49.89 -8.36 -27.26
N GLU A 1004 -50.46 -7.51 -28.12
CA GLU A 1004 -49.71 -6.64 -29.05
C GLU A 1004 -48.74 -5.69 -28.32
N GLN A 1005 -49.21 -5.01 -27.28
CA GLN A 1005 -48.39 -4.08 -26.47
C GLN A 1005 -47.31 -4.80 -25.67
N PHE A 1006 -47.58 -6.02 -25.25
CA PHE A 1006 -46.61 -6.86 -24.55
C PHE A 1006 -45.53 -7.36 -25.51
N GLN A 1007 -45.89 -7.77 -26.72
CA GLN A 1007 -44.93 -8.18 -27.74
C GLN A 1007 -44.04 -6.99 -28.16
N GLU A 1008 -44.64 -5.83 -28.46
CA GLU A 1008 -43.91 -4.58 -28.75
C GLU A 1008 -42.90 -4.23 -27.65
N ALA A 1009 -43.32 -4.23 -26.38
CA ALA A 1009 -42.43 -3.92 -25.26
C ALA A 1009 -41.36 -5.00 -25.00
N SER A 1010 -41.65 -6.27 -25.31
CA SER A 1010 -40.70 -7.37 -25.14
C SER A 1010 -39.66 -7.40 -26.25
N ASP A 1011 -40.05 -7.17 -27.50
CA ASP A 1011 -39.12 -7.03 -28.62
C ASP A 1011 -38.25 -5.79 -28.48
N LEU A 1012 -38.77 -4.66 -28.00
CA LEU A 1012 -37.96 -3.48 -27.71
C LEU A 1012 -36.89 -3.81 -26.65
N PHE A 1013 -37.29 -4.37 -25.50
CA PHE A 1013 -36.36 -4.78 -24.44
C PHE A 1013 -35.28 -5.77 -24.89
N LEU A 1014 -35.64 -6.78 -25.69
CA LEU A 1014 -34.73 -7.83 -26.16
C LEU A 1014 -33.72 -7.39 -27.23
N HIS A 1015 -33.84 -6.16 -27.74
CA HIS A 1015 -33.01 -5.62 -28.82
C HIS A 1015 -32.31 -4.29 -28.48
N THR A 1016 -32.95 -3.38 -27.73
CA THR A 1016 -32.39 -2.07 -27.29
C THR A 1016 -32.22 -1.95 -25.77
N GLY A 1017 -32.52 -3.01 -25.00
CA GLY A 1017 -32.37 -3.03 -23.54
C GLY A 1017 -33.36 -2.17 -22.76
N GLU A 1018 -34.27 -1.46 -23.43
CA GLU A 1018 -35.25 -0.57 -22.83
C GLU A 1018 -36.33 -1.32 -22.02
N VAL A 1019 -36.58 -0.88 -20.79
CA VAL A 1019 -37.59 -1.47 -19.90
C VAL A 1019 -38.64 -0.42 -19.53
N SER A 1020 -39.89 -0.65 -19.91
CA SER A 1020 -41.02 0.19 -19.50
C SER A 1020 -41.47 -0.13 -18.07
N ARG A 1021 -42.12 0.82 -17.37
CA ARG A 1021 -42.59 0.59 -15.98
C ARG A 1021 -43.53 -0.62 -15.84
N PRO A 1022 -44.48 -0.89 -16.77
CA PRO A 1022 -45.25 -2.14 -16.75
C PRO A 1022 -44.41 -3.42 -16.85
N LEU A 1023 -43.32 -3.40 -17.63
CA LEU A 1023 -42.44 -4.55 -17.81
C LEU A 1023 -41.58 -4.80 -16.56
N VAL A 1024 -41.00 -3.75 -15.95
CA VAL A 1024 -40.30 -3.82 -14.65
C VAL A 1024 -41.20 -4.46 -13.58
N ASN A 1025 -42.46 -4.04 -13.49
CA ASN A 1025 -43.44 -4.59 -12.53
C ASN A 1025 -43.74 -6.09 -12.74
N CYS A 1026 -43.46 -6.64 -13.92
CA CYS A 1026 -43.66 -8.05 -14.23
C CYS A 1026 -42.38 -8.87 -14.05
N LEU A 1027 -41.21 -8.32 -14.41
CA LEU A 1027 -39.90 -8.94 -14.14
C LEU A 1027 -39.64 -9.12 -12.64
N LEU A 1028 -40.07 -8.15 -11.82
CA LEU A 1028 -39.94 -8.15 -10.36
C LEU A 1028 -41.19 -8.68 -9.62
N PHE A 1029 -42.18 -9.27 -10.33
CA PHE A 1029 -43.45 -9.70 -9.74
C PHE A 1029 -43.26 -10.69 -8.58
N ASP A 1030 -42.38 -11.69 -8.75
CA ASP A 1030 -42.11 -12.76 -7.79
C ASP A 1030 -41.63 -12.23 -6.42
N GLN A 1031 -41.09 -11.01 -6.38
CA GLN A 1031 -40.57 -10.37 -5.17
C GLN A 1031 -41.65 -9.70 -4.31
N GLY A 1032 -42.87 -9.55 -4.83
CA GLY A 1032 -44.02 -9.02 -4.07
C GLY A 1032 -43.95 -7.53 -3.71
N PHE A 1033 -43.03 -6.76 -4.31
CA PHE A 1033 -42.82 -5.34 -4.03
C PHE A 1033 -44.09 -4.48 -4.18
N ASN A 1034 -44.18 -3.46 -3.33
CA ASN A 1034 -45.14 -2.37 -3.45
C ASN A 1034 -44.58 -1.19 -4.30
N ASN A 1035 -45.39 -0.17 -4.60
CA ASN A 1035 -44.97 0.95 -5.45
C ASN A 1035 -43.83 1.80 -4.86
N ASP A 1036 -43.74 1.89 -3.54
CA ASP A 1036 -42.70 2.62 -2.82
C ASP A 1036 -41.39 1.81 -2.84
N ASP A 1037 -41.47 0.49 -2.60
CA ASP A 1037 -40.34 -0.45 -2.74
C ASP A 1037 -39.74 -0.37 -4.16
N LEU A 1038 -40.61 -0.42 -5.18
CA LEU A 1038 -40.22 -0.28 -6.58
C LEU A 1038 -39.56 1.07 -6.85
N THR A 1039 -39.99 2.15 -6.20
CA THR A 1039 -39.40 3.49 -6.44
C THR A 1039 -38.01 3.60 -5.80
N MET A 1040 -37.82 3.11 -4.57
CA MET A 1040 -36.48 2.98 -3.95
C MET A 1040 -35.54 2.04 -4.72
N LEU A 1041 -36.09 1.05 -5.43
CA LEU A 1041 -35.35 0.12 -6.27
C LEU A 1041 -34.93 0.78 -7.60
N LEU A 1042 -35.80 1.59 -8.21
CA LEU A 1042 -35.51 2.37 -9.42
C LEU A 1042 -34.44 3.45 -9.18
N GLU A 1043 -34.37 3.98 -7.96
CA GLU A 1043 -33.26 4.85 -7.50
C GLU A 1043 -31.95 4.04 -7.29
N LEU A 1044 -32.05 2.79 -6.83
CA LEU A 1044 -30.89 1.95 -6.52
C LEU A 1044 -30.18 1.40 -7.77
N LEU A 1045 -30.91 0.85 -8.75
CA LEU A 1045 -30.29 0.12 -9.87
C LEU A 1045 -29.25 0.95 -10.67
N PRO A 1046 -29.45 2.25 -10.96
CA PRO A 1046 -28.43 3.08 -11.62
C PRO A 1046 -27.16 3.26 -10.78
N MET A 1047 -27.29 3.35 -9.46
CA MET A 1047 -26.14 3.43 -8.53
C MET A 1047 -25.30 2.14 -8.52
N MET A 1048 -25.77 1.07 -9.17
CA MET A 1048 -25.03 -0.18 -9.35
C MET A 1048 -24.26 -0.26 -10.68
N GLU A 1049 -24.29 0.76 -11.54
CA GLU A 1049 -23.63 0.83 -12.86
C GLU A 1049 -24.10 -0.22 -13.90
N ILE A 1050 -25.17 -0.97 -13.63
CA ILE A 1050 -25.70 -2.05 -14.49
C ILE A 1050 -26.82 -1.59 -15.47
N CYS A 1051 -27.30 -0.36 -15.34
CA CYS A 1051 -28.37 0.23 -16.15
C CYS A 1051 -28.41 1.76 -15.96
N TYR A 1052 -29.12 2.48 -16.83
CA TYR A 1052 -29.32 3.93 -16.69
C TYR A 1052 -30.80 4.32 -16.84
N THR A 1053 -31.22 5.43 -16.23
CA THR A 1053 -32.60 5.95 -16.35
C THR A 1053 -32.79 6.75 -17.63
N VAL A 1054 -33.92 6.55 -18.31
CA VAL A 1054 -34.34 7.37 -19.45
C VAL A 1054 -35.02 8.64 -18.91
N PRO A 1055 -34.57 9.86 -19.26
CA PRO A 1055 -35.25 11.10 -18.88
C PRO A 1055 -36.68 11.15 -19.43
N GLU A 1056 -37.62 11.70 -18.65
CA GLU A 1056 -38.97 11.94 -19.13
C GLU A 1056 -38.98 13.12 -20.12
N PRO A 1057 -39.32 12.93 -21.42
CA PRO A 1057 -39.47 14.05 -22.36
C PRO A 1057 -40.59 15.01 -21.96
N ASP A 1058 -40.37 16.31 -22.22
CA ASP A 1058 -41.25 17.43 -21.84
C ASP A 1058 -42.67 17.37 -22.43
N ALA A 1059 -42.83 16.66 -23.56
CA ALA A 1059 -44.11 16.40 -24.20
C ALA A 1059 -44.41 14.88 -24.16
N PRO A 1060 -45.63 14.47 -23.73
CA PRO A 1060 -46.02 13.06 -23.73
C PRO A 1060 -46.47 12.61 -25.13
N ASP A 1061 -45.50 12.35 -26.01
CA ASP A 1061 -45.74 11.67 -27.28
C ASP A 1061 -45.95 10.16 -27.05
N GLY A 1062 -47.15 9.67 -27.37
CA GLY A 1062 -47.49 8.25 -27.35
C GLY A 1062 -48.19 7.75 -26.06
N PRO A 1063 -48.58 6.46 -26.03
CA PRO A 1063 -49.26 5.87 -24.88
C PRO A 1063 -48.29 5.57 -23.72
N PHE A 1064 -48.68 5.92 -22.49
CA PHE A 1064 -47.86 5.80 -21.27
C PHE A 1064 -47.26 4.40 -20.99
N HIS A 1065 -47.73 3.34 -21.63
CA HIS A 1065 -47.34 1.95 -21.35
C HIS A 1065 -46.03 1.52 -22.04
N SER A 1066 -45.67 2.14 -23.17
CA SER A 1066 -44.47 1.83 -23.95
C SER A 1066 -43.30 2.78 -23.73
N ARG A 1067 -43.45 3.78 -22.83
CA ARG A 1067 -42.34 4.68 -22.45
C ARG A 1067 -41.27 3.90 -21.70
N ALA A 1068 -40.05 3.87 -22.23
CA ALA A 1068 -38.89 3.36 -21.52
C ALA A 1068 -38.65 4.15 -20.22
N LEU A 1069 -38.25 3.44 -19.16
CA LEU A 1069 -37.95 3.99 -17.83
C LEU A 1069 -36.46 3.84 -17.50
N LEU A 1070 -35.89 2.68 -17.84
CA LEU A 1070 -34.45 2.43 -17.83
C LEU A 1070 -34.02 1.71 -19.11
N VAL A 1071 -32.72 1.76 -19.40
CA VAL A 1071 -32.06 0.88 -20.36
C VAL A 1071 -31.10 -0.03 -19.59
N ILE A 1072 -31.12 -1.33 -19.91
CA ILE A 1072 -30.18 -2.34 -19.42
C ILE A 1072 -29.25 -2.73 -20.60
N PRO A 1073 -28.06 -2.11 -20.73
CA PRO A 1073 -27.25 -2.19 -21.96
C PRO A 1073 -26.80 -3.61 -22.34
N TRP A 1074 -26.77 -4.54 -21.37
CA TRP A 1074 -26.48 -5.96 -21.59
C TRP A 1074 -27.39 -6.65 -22.62
N TYR A 1075 -28.63 -6.15 -22.79
CA TYR A 1075 -29.59 -6.74 -23.72
C TYR A 1075 -29.52 -6.17 -25.15
N ASN A 1076 -28.72 -5.13 -25.38
CA ASN A 1076 -28.55 -4.48 -26.69
C ASN A 1076 -28.02 -5.45 -27.75
N ARG A 1077 -28.37 -5.21 -29.03
CA ARG A 1077 -27.99 -6.08 -30.16
C ARG A 1077 -27.51 -5.29 -31.38
N ASP A 1078 -26.44 -5.78 -32.00
CA ASP A 1078 -25.90 -5.30 -33.27
C ASP A 1078 -26.80 -5.73 -34.47
N LEU A 1079 -28.08 -5.35 -34.47
CA LEU A 1079 -29.04 -5.72 -35.52
C LEU A 1079 -28.87 -4.90 -36.80
N ASP A 1080 -28.84 -3.57 -36.64
CA ASP A 1080 -28.64 -2.62 -37.71
C ASP A 1080 -27.65 -1.54 -37.27
N LEU A 1081 -26.71 -1.23 -38.16
CA LEU A 1081 -25.67 -0.21 -38.00
C LEU A 1081 -25.73 0.82 -39.14
N GLU A 1082 -26.79 0.83 -39.96
CA GLU A 1082 -27.02 1.88 -40.96
C GLU A 1082 -27.24 3.26 -40.32
N PRO A 1083 -28.03 3.43 -39.22
CA PRO A 1083 -28.13 4.72 -38.52
C PRO A 1083 -26.79 5.27 -38.02
N LEU A 1084 -25.86 4.38 -37.62
CA LEU A 1084 -24.51 4.77 -37.20
C LEU A 1084 -23.69 5.36 -38.36
N ARG A 1085 -23.90 4.91 -39.60
CA ARG A 1085 -23.18 5.40 -40.79
C ARG A 1085 -23.55 6.83 -41.16
N ASP A 1086 -24.79 7.23 -40.87
CA ASP A 1086 -25.30 8.58 -41.15
C ASP A 1086 -24.78 9.61 -40.14
N VAL A 1087 -24.77 9.28 -38.83
CA VAL A 1087 -24.23 10.17 -37.79
C VAL A 1087 -22.69 10.16 -37.70
N TRP A 1088 -22.08 9.01 -38.01
CA TRP A 1088 -20.62 8.80 -37.95
C TRP A 1088 -20.06 8.42 -39.33
N PRO A 1089 -19.97 9.38 -40.27
CA PRO A 1089 -19.38 9.12 -41.58
C PRO A 1089 -17.92 8.65 -41.45
N ALA A 1090 -17.47 7.81 -42.38
CA ALA A 1090 -16.14 7.20 -42.38
C ALA A 1090 -14.97 8.19 -42.54
N ARG A 1091 -15.25 9.49 -42.72
CA ARG A 1091 -14.32 10.61 -42.61
C ARG A 1091 -15.02 11.76 -41.85
N PRO A 1092 -14.31 12.50 -40.97
CA PRO A 1092 -14.87 13.70 -40.33
C PRO A 1092 -15.37 14.74 -41.33
N ALA A 1093 -16.40 15.50 -40.96
CA ALA A 1093 -17.05 16.46 -41.85
C ALA A 1093 -16.44 17.87 -41.75
N GLY A 1094 -16.24 18.53 -42.89
CA GLY A 1094 -15.89 19.96 -42.96
C GLY A 1094 -14.56 20.32 -42.28
N LYS A 1095 -14.63 20.88 -41.07
CA LYS A 1095 -13.47 21.29 -40.26
C LYS A 1095 -13.14 20.34 -39.10
N GLU A 1096 -13.99 19.35 -38.84
CA GLU A 1096 -13.93 18.48 -37.66
C GLU A 1096 -12.51 17.96 -37.38
N ARG A 1097 -12.14 17.97 -36.10
CA ARG A 1097 -10.99 17.23 -35.59
C ARG A 1097 -11.44 15.85 -35.15
N GLU A 1098 -10.49 14.91 -35.13
CA GLU A 1098 -10.67 13.56 -34.64
C GLU A 1098 -9.50 13.24 -33.72
N LEU A 1099 -9.80 12.80 -32.50
CA LEU A 1099 -8.84 12.23 -31.58
C LEU A 1099 -9.28 10.80 -31.28
N ALA A 1100 -8.33 9.86 -31.26
CA ALA A 1100 -8.62 8.44 -31.08
C ALA A 1100 -7.61 7.83 -30.12
N VAL A 1101 -8.07 6.87 -29.32
CA VAL A 1101 -7.29 6.15 -28.31
C VAL A 1101 -7.71 4.68 -28.36
N ILE A 1102 -6.74 3.77 -28.41
CA ILE A 1102 -6.97 2.32 -28.50
C ILE A 1102 -6.38 1.65 -27.26
N TYR A 1103 -7.25 1.01 -26.48
CA TYR A 1103 -6.91 0.13 -25.37
C TYR A 1103 -6.77 -1.31 -25.89
N THR A 1104 -5.59 -1.90 -25.75
CA THR A 1104 -5.38 -3.33 -26.01
C THR A 1104 -5.45 -4.13 -24.71
N LEU A 1105 -6.30 -5.16 -24.70
CA LEU A 1105 -6.52 -6.10 -23.61
C LEU A 1105 -5.95 -7.48 -24.02
N PRO A 1106 -4.63 -7.75 -23.86
CA PRO A 1106 -3.97 -8.87 -24.52
C PRO A 1106 -4.24 -10.25 -23.89
N PHE A 1107 -4.81 -10.32 -22.68
CA PHE A 1107 -4.89 -11.57 -21.91
C PHE A 1107 -6.32 -12.02 -21.55
N TYR A 1108 -7.26 -11.08 -21.43
CA TYR A 1108 -8.65 -11.32 -21.09
C TYR A 1108 -9.51 -10.11 -21.49
N ASN A 1109 -10.73 -10.35 -21.99
CA ASN A 1109 -11.71 -9.33 -22.30
C ASN A 1109 -12.94 -9.44 -21.38
N PRO A 1110 -13.16 -8.51 -20.44
CA PRO A 1110 -14.38 -8.47 -19.63
C PRO A 1110 -15.61 -8.15 -20.52
N PRO A 1111 -16.62 -9.02 -20.61
CA PRO A 1111 -17.80 -8.78 -21.46
C PRO A 1111 -18.70 -7.65 -20.95
N GLU A 1112 -18.65 -7.32 -19.66
CA GLU A 1112 -19.36 -6.21 -19.03
C GLU A 1112 -18.74 -4.81 -19.24
N LEU A 1113 -17.52 -4.72 -19.80
CA LEU A 1113 -16.79 -3.45 -19.90
C LEU A 1113 -17.57 -2.35 -20.63
N LEU A 1114 -18.05 -2.63 -21.85
CA LEU A 1114 -18.80 -1.65 -22.65
C LEU A 1114 -20.21 -1.38 -22.09
N PRO A 1115 -21.00 -2.39 -21.64
CA PRO A 1115 -22.26 -2.16 -20.91
C PRO A 1115 -22.14 -1.25 -19.67
N ASN A 1116 -21.09 -1.38 -18.87
CA ASN A 1116 -20.89 -0.53 -17.69
C ASN A 1116 -20.57 0.93 -18.08
N ILE A 1117 -19.74 1.13 -19.10
CA ILE A 1117 -19.45 2.47 -19.66
C ILE A 1117 -20.74 3.10 -20.21
N SER A 1118 -21.58 2.32 -20.91
CA SER A 1118 -22.91 2.76 -21.38
C SER A 1118 -23.81 3.28 -20.25
N ALA A 1119 -23.79 2.64 -19.07
CA ALA A 1119 -24.54 3.12 -17.92
C ALA A 1119 -23.99 4.44 -17.33
N GLN A 1120 -22.67 4.65 -17.37
CA GLN A 1120 -22.01 5.79 -16.73
C GLN A 1120 -22.02 7.09 -17.56
N ILE A 1121 -22.03 7.03 -18.90
CA ILE A 1121 -22.03 8.26 -19.73
C ILE A 1121 -23.38 9.03 -19.74
N GLN A 1122 -24.41 8.54 -19.04
CA GLN A 1122 -25.77 9.08 -19.19
C GLN A 1122 -25.94 10.52 -18.64
N ASP A 1123 -25.12 10.95 -17.69
CA ASP A 1123 -25.33 12.26 -17.02
C ASP A 1123 -24.81 13.46 -17.82
N PHE A 1124 -24.05 13.26 -18.91
CA PHE A 1124 -23.40 14.33 -19.68
C PHE A 1124 -23.53 14.22 -21.23
N VAL A 1125 -24.36 13.31 -21.73
CA VAL A 1125 -24.55 13.05 -23.17
C VAL A 1125 -25.91 13.55 -23.65
N GLU A 1126 -25.94 14.47 -24.62
CA GLU A 1126 -27.17 15.05 -25.17
C GLU A 1126 -28.02 14.04 -25.94
N GLU A 1127 -27.45 13.29 -26.87
CA GLU A 1127 -28.13 12.26 -27.68
C GLU A 1127 -27.21 11.05 -27.82
N ARG A 1128 -27.77 9.84 -27.86
CA ARG A 1128 -27.00 8.58 -27.91
C ARG A 1128 -27.68 7.48 -28.71
N MET A 1129 -26.90 6.49 -29.13
CA MET A 1129 -27.35 5.24 -29.72
C MET A 1129 -26.40 4.12 -29.26
N ASP A 1130 -26.97 3.07 -28.66
CA ASP A 1130 -26.22 2.00 -28.02
C ASP A 1130 -26.53 0.64 -28.66
N TRP A 1131 -25.47 -0.12 -28.97
CA TRP A 1131 -25.53 -1.48 -29.50
C TRP A 1131 -24.77 -2.44 -28.56
N GLN A 1132 -24.50 -3.67 -29.00
CA GLN A 1132 -23.80 -4.66 -28.16
C GLN A 1132 -22.29 -4.42 -28.14
N ASN A 1133 -21.69 -4.03 -29.27
CA ASN A 1133 -20.25 -3.78 -29.39
C ASN A 1133 -19.88 -2.32 -29.75
N HIS A 1134 -20.87 -1.42 -29.85
CA HIS A 1134 -20.69 -0.02 -30.22
C HIS A 1134 -21.54 0.91 -29.34
N ILE A 1135 -21.01 2.08 -28.98
CA ILE A 1135 -21.77 3.19 -28.38
C ILE A 1135 -21.46 4.46 -29.16
N TYR A 1136 -22.48 5.10 -29.71
CA TYR A 1136 -22.41 6.47 -30.24
C TYR A 1136 -23.08 7.44 -29.26
N ALA A 1137 -22.47 8.60 -29.06
CA ALA A 1137 -23.02 9.66 -28.24
C ALA A 1137 -22.59 11.04 -28.77
N SER A 1138 -23.40 12.07 -28.53
CA SER A 1138 -23.06 13.48 -28.76
C SER A 1138 -23.25 14.32 -27.50
N CYS A 1139 -22.34 15.27 -27.31
CA CYS A 1139 -22.41 16.33 -26.31
C CYS A 1139 -22.76 17.66 -27.01
N GLU A 1140 -22.65 18.81 -26.34
CA GLU A 1140 -23.08 20.12 -26.88
C GLU A 1140 -22.46 20.45 -28.26
N THR A 1141 -21.18 20.13 -28.48
CA THR A 1141 -20.45 20.40 -29.73
C THR A 1141 -19.68 19.19 -30.29
N GLU A 1142 -19.50 18.14 -29.49
CA GLU A 1142 -18.70 16.95 -29.80
C GLU A 1142 -19.57 15.73 -30.05
N LYS A 1143 -18.97 14.71 -30.66
CA LYS A 1143 -19.52 13.37 -30.79
C LYS A 1143 -18.43 12.34 -30.52
N MET A 1144 -18.80 11.28 -29.79
CA MET A 1144 -17.93 10.15 -29.48
C MET A 1144 -18.45 8.85 -30.12
N LEU A 1145 -17.52 7.93 -30.38
CA LEU A 1145 -17.81 6.56 -30.77
C LEU A 1145 -16.86 5.63 -30.01
N LEU A 1146 -17.43 4.71 -29.23
CA LEU A 1146 -16.73 3.61 -28.61
C LEU A 1146 -17.02 2.32 -29.39
N GLN A 1147 -15.99 1.51 -29.62
CA GLN A 1147 -16.10 0.22 -30.30
C GLN A 1147 -15.25 -0.83 -29.58
N GLN A 1148 -15.86 -1.92 -29.12
CA GLN A 1148 -15.16 -3.10 -28.59
C GLN A 1148 -15.04 -4.15 -29.70
N THR A 1149 -13.88 -4.79 -29.84
CA THR A 1149 -13.64 -5.82 -30.87
C THR A 1149 -12.78 -6.94 -30.27
N PRO A 1150 -13.26 -8.20 -30.21
CA PRO A 1150 -12.52 -9.31 -29.62
C PRO A 1150 -11.34 -9.74 -30.50
N GLU A 1151 -10.26 -10.19 -29.86
CA GLU A 1151 -9.06 -10.73 -30.52
C GLU A 1151 -8.93 -12.26 -30.29
N PRO A 1152 -8.27 -12.99 -31.21
CA PRO A 1152 -7.96 -14.42 -31.01
C PRO A 1152 -7.16 -14.65 -29.72
N GLY A 1153 -7.52 -15.69 -28.96
CA GLY A 1153 -6.86 -16.01 -27.69
C GLY A 1153 -7.45 -15.34 -26.44
N GLY A 1154 -8.63 -14.71 -26.55
CA GLY A 1154 -9.41 -14.21 -25.42
C GLY A 1154 -9.19 -12.74 -25.05
N GLY A 1155 -8.36 -12.03 -25.81
CA GLY A 1155 -8.15 -10.58 -25.68
C GLY A 1155 -9.18 -9.74 -26.44
N ALA A 1156 -8.98 -8.41 -26.44
CA ALA A 1156 -9.77 -7.47 -27.23
C ALA A 1156 -9.07 -6.12 -27.45
N LEU A 1157 -9.63 -5.35 -28.38
CA LEU A 1157 -9.36 -3.92 -28.57
C LEU A 1157 -10.61 -3.11 -28.20
N LEU A 1158 -10.48 -2.14 -27.30
CA LEU A 1158 -11.49 -1.10 -27.06
C LEU A 1158 -10.97 0.20 -27.69
N THR A 1159 -11.65 0.68 -28.72
CA THR A 1159 -11.33 1.94 -29.40
C THR A 1159 -12.28 3.03 -28.92
N VAL A 1160 -11.73 4.16 -28.47
CA VAL A 1160 -12.46 5.38 -28.12
C VAL A 1160 -12.10 6.44 -29.13
N MET A 1161 -13.09 7.07 -29.76
CA MET A 1161 -12.92 8.15 -30.74
C MET A 1161 -13.80 9.34 -30.34
N VAL A 1162 -13.25 10.56 -30.42
CA VAL A 1162 -13.98 11.81 -30.22
C VAL A 1162 -13.77 12.71 -31.44
N ARG A 1163 -14.83 13.38 -31.89
CA ARG A 1163 -14.82 14.36 -32.99
C ARG A 1163 -15.57 15.61 -32.59
N GLY A 1164 -15.09 16.78 -33.02
CA GLY A 1164 -15.68 18.08 -32.69
C GLY A 1164 -15.11 19.20 -33.55
N ALA A 1165 -15.64 20.42 -33.38
CA ALA A 1165 -15.32 21.57 -34.22
C ALA A 1165 -14.11 22.37 -33.71
N ASP A 1166 -14.02 22.63 -32.40
CA ASP A 1166 -12.76 23.02 -31.76
C ASP A 1166 -11.89 21.77 -31.49
N PHE A 1167 -10.63 21.98 -31.15
CA PHE A 1167 -9.73 20.92 -30.70
C PHE A 1167 -9.65 20.87 -29.16
N ALA A 1168 -9.84 21.98 -28.46
CA ALA A 1168 -9.82 22.00 -26.99
C ALA A 1168 -10.96 21.16 -26.41
N GLU A 1169 -12.19 21.39 -26.87
CA GLU A 1169 -13.39 20.67 -26.44
C GLU A 1169 -13.28 19.15 -26.73
N VAL A 1170 -12.64 18.78 -27.86
CA VAL A 1170 -12.29 17.39 -28.23
C VAL A 1170 -11.20 16.77 -27.33
N GLN A 1171 -10.27 17.58 -26.81
CA GLN A 1171 -9.25 17.11 -25.86
C GLN A 1171 -9.86 16.91 -24.47
N ASP A 1172 -10.64 17.88 -23.99
CA ASP A 1172 -11.28 17.84 -22.66
C ASP A 1172 -12.21 16.63 -22.54
N LEU A 1173 -13.08 16.38 -23.54
CA LEU A 1173 -13.97 15.21 -23.57
C LEU A 1173 -13.20 13.88 -23.75
N MET A 1174 -12.04 13.89 -24.41
CA MET A 1174 -11.20 12.69 -24.48
C MET A 1174 -10.50 12.41 -23.14
N GLU A 1175 -10.13 13.43 -22.36
CA GLU A 1175 -9.55 13.25 -21.01
C GLU A 1175 -10.59 12.62 -20.07
N GLU A 1176 -11.83 13.14 -20.05
CA GLU A 1176 -12.94 12.56 -19.27
C GLU A 1176 -13.26 11.11 -19.68
N MET A 1177 -13.35 10.83 -20.99
CA MET A 1177 -13.59 9.47 -21.47
C MET A 1177 -12.42 8.51 -21.22
N VAL A 1178 -11.18 9.01 -21.22
CA VAL A 1178 -10.00 8.22 -20.83
C VAL A 1178 -10.04 7.89 -19.35
N ASP A 1179 -10.35 8.84 -18.47
CA ASP A 1179 -10.44 8.59 -17.02
C ASP A 1179 -11.63 7.68 -16.64
N LEU A 1180 -12.76 7.76 -17.35
CA LEU A 1180 -13.87 6.82 -17.19
C LEU A 1180 -13.46 5.38 -17.55
N VAL A 1181 -12.83 5.18 -18.73
CA VAL A 1181 -12.36 3.85 -19.16
C VAL A 1181 -11.24 3.33 -18.25
N ASN A 1182 -10.31 4.20 -17.83
CA ASN A 1182 -9.28 3.86 -16.85
C ASN A 1182 -9.90 3.40 -15.52
N THR A 1183 -10.95 4.07 -15.04
CA THR A 1183 -11.64 3.70 -13.79
C THR A 1183 -12.28 2.32 -13.91
N GLN A 1184 -13.01 2.04 -14.99
CA GLN A 1184 -13.58 0.72 -15.22
C GLN A 1184 -12.52 -0.37 -15.42
N LEU A 1185 -11.40 -0.10 -16.10
CA LEU A 1185 -10.30 -1.08 -16.25
C LEU A 1185 -9.55 -1.32 -14.93
N ASN A 1186 -9.32 -0.29 -14.12
CA ASN A 1186 -8.63 -0.41 -12.83
C ASN A 1186 -9.47 -1.16 -11.79
N SER A 1187 -10.79 -1.24 -11.97
CA SER A 1187 -11.68 -2.09 -11.14
C SER A 1187 -11.43 -3.60 -11.27
N TYR A 1188 -10.57 -4.03 -12.20
CA TYR A 1188 -10.06 -5.39 -12.32
C TYR A 1188 -8.59 -5.43 -11.85
N PRO A 1189 -8.32 -5.79 -10.59
CA PRO A 1189 -6.98 -5.65 -9.99
C PRO A 1189 -5.88 -6.48 -10.66
N GLY A 1190 -6.20 -7.59 -11.33
CA GLY A 1190 -5.24 -8.39 -12.10
C GLY A 1190 -5.26 -8.16 -13.62
N LEU A 1191 -6.12 -7.27 -14.13
CA LEU A 1191 -6.19 -6.99 -15.56
C LEU A 1191 -5.01 -6.13 -16.02
N TYR A 1192 -4.37 -6.53 -17.13
CA TYR A 1192 -3.36 -5.75 -17.83
C TYR A 1192 -3.90 -5.24 -19.16
N TRP A 1193 -3.59 -3.97 -19.46
CA TRP A 1193 -4.01 -3.28 -20.67
C TRP A 1193 -2.89 -2.35 -21.17
N LYS A 1194 -2.96 -1.95 -22.44
CA LYS A 1194 -2.02 -1.01 -23.07
C LYS A 1194 -2.78 0.14 -23.71
N LEU A 1195 -2.39 1.38 -23.43
CA LEU A 1195 -2.87 2.55 -24.17
C LEU A 1195 -2.03 2.74 -25.43
N THR A 1196 -2.67 3.02 -26.56
CA THR A 1196 -2.00 3.44 -27.80
C THR A 1196 -2.78 4.57 -28.47
N ILE A 1197 -2.05 5.60 -28.92
CA ILE A 1197 -2.61 6.71 -29.71
C ILE A 1197 -2.17 6.48 -31.16
N PRO A 1198 -3.09 6.20 -32.11
CA PRO A 1198 -2.73 5.89 -33.48
C PRO A 1198 -2.24 7.16 -34.22
N MET A 1199 -0.96 7.15 -34.61
CA MET A 1199 -0.31 8.23 -35.36
C MET A 1199 -0.85 8.37 -36.80
N GLY A 1200 -2.02 9.00 -36.93
CA GLY A 1200 -2.56 9.55 -38.18
C GLY A 1200 -3.62 8.69 -38.90
N GLY A 1201 -4.88 9.11 -38.78
CA GLY A 1201 -5.90 8.91 -39.82
C GLY A 1201 -6.26 7.46 -40.18
N ALA A 1202 -6.18 6.53 -39.23
CA ALA A 1202 -6.54 5.13 -39.42
C ALA A 1202 -8.06 4.93 -39.50
N THR A 1203 -8.68 5.28 -40.63
CA THR A 1203 -10.14 5.12 -40.84
C THR A 1203 -10.56 3.65 -40.73
N LEU A 1204 -11.20 3.31 -39.60
CA LEU A 1204 -11.86 2.03 -39.40
C LEU A 1204 -12.89 1.79 -40.50
N LYS A 1205 -12.77 0.67 -41.23
CA LYS A 1205 -13.80 0.23 -42.17
C LYS A 1205 -14.90 -0.49 -41.40
N LEU A 1206 -16.01 0.20 -41.15
CA LEU A 1206 -17.28 -0.45 -40.83
C LEU A 1206 -17.53 -1.56 -41.86
N ALA A 1207 -17.73 -2.79 -41.38
CA ALA A 1207 -17.67 -3.97 -42.25
C ALA A 1207 -18.81 -3.98 -43.27
N ASN A 1208 -18.49 -4.35 -44.52
CA ASN A 1208 -19.48 -4.78 -45.51
C ASN A 1208 -19.42 -6.31 -45.64
N LYS A 1209 -20.58 -6.94 -45.77
CA LYS A 1209 -20.72 -8.39 -45.91
C LYS A 1209 -20.08 -8.88 -47.21
N GLY A 1210 -19.31 -9.97 -47.12
CA GLY A 1210 -18.95 -10.83 -48.25
C GLY A 1210 -17.70 -10.42 -49.05
N VAL A 1211 -16.58 -11.11 -48.80
CA VAL A 1211 -15.72 -11.85 -49.75
C VAL A 1211 -14.53 -12.41 -48.97
N ALA A 1212 -14.16 -13.67 -49.22
CA ALA A 1212 -13.06 -14.32 -48.53
C ALA A 1212 -11.70 -14.08 -49.21
N GLY A 1213 -10.63 -14.01 -48.41
CA GLY A 1213 -9.24 -14.25 -48.86
C GLY A 1213 -8.24 -13.09 -48.70
N GLY A 1214 -6.98 -13.44 -48.42
CA GLY A 1214 -5.83 -12.62 -48.84
C GLY A 1214 -5.11 -11.75 -47.79
N ARG A 1215 -4.40 -12.40 -46.84
CA ARG A 1215 -3.14 -11.94 -46.21
C ARG A 1215 -2.81 -10.42 -46.26
N ARG A 1216 -3.14 -9.64 -45.21
CA ARG A 1216 -2.47 -8.33 -44.96
C ARG A 1216 -2.52 -7.83 -43.50
N ALA A 1217 -2.23 -8.71 -42.54
CA ALA A 1217 -2.18 -8.40 -41.09
C ALA A 1217 -0.78 -8.61 -40.49
N SER A 1218 0.26 -7.97 -41.05
CA SER A 1218 1.65 -8.18 -40.62
C SER A 1218 2.60 -7.00 -40.93
N ARG A 1219 2.13 -5.75 -40.76
CA ARG A 1219 2.98 -4.55 -41.01
C ARG A 1219 2.56 -3.27 -40.25
N LEU A 1220 2.23 -3.39 -38.96
CA LEU A 1220 2.01 -2.24 -38.06
C LEU A 1220 3.00 -2.14 -36.88
N SER A 1221 4.00 -3.02 -36.82
CA SER A 1221 5.03 -3.05 -35.77
C SER A 1221 6.36 -2.39 -36.16
N ARG A 1222 6.33 -1.25 -36.87
CA ARG A 1222 7.51 -0.42 -37.18
C ARG A 1222 7.15 1.00 -37.67
N SER A 1223 7.15 1.98 -36.76
CA SER A 1223 7.27 3.41 -37.11
C SER A 1223 7.84 4.23 -35.96
N LEU A 1224 9.07 4.75 -36.12
CA LEU A 1224 9.51 5.89 -35.32
C LEU A 1224 8.84 7.14 -35.88
N SER A 1225 8.18 7.94 -35.04
CA SER A 1225 8.52 9.36 -34.86
C SER A 1225 7.53 10.04 -33.90
N PHE A 1226 8.05 10.79 -32.93
CA PHE A 1226 7.27 11.79 -32.21
C PHE A 1226 6.89 12.93 -33.17
N LYS A 1227 5.59 13.26 -33.26
CA LYS A 1227 5.03 14.60 -33.52
C LYS A 1227 3.50 14.56 -33.68
N ASN A 1228 2.79 14.52 -32.57
CA ASN A 1228 1.88 15.58 -32.11
C ASN A 1228 1.36 15.22 -30.72
#